data_AF-A0A418G0E5-F1
#
_entry.id   AF-A0A418G0E5-F1
#
_cell.length_a   1.000
_cell.length_b   1.000
_cell.length_c   1.000
_cell.angle_alpha   90.00
_cell.angle_beta   90.00
_cell.angle_gamma   90.00
#
_symmetry.space_group_name_H-M   'P 1'
#
loop_
_entity.id
_entity.type
_entity.pdbx_description
1 polymer ?
#
loop_
_entity_poly.entity_id
_entity_poly.type
_entity_poly.pdbx_seq_one_letter_code
_entity_poly.pdbx_strand_id
1 'polypeptide(L)'
;MVGHFLAQIDDDRVKAVAKHLQDAVELSRSKAGDSKEFTTVLGTFKDFLANMQVDVPYVIPGGWEGKLTRNALLYIAEKSSDNTYSLTICNRGPGIEYHPSRPDQFKVKVQGSATIQSIPAARFLDMSFWSMTFALWLKSPPSEYHRVETLYDVLLPWLADSVLPTGFALGEAPVFTTATRNNTGFAKNVVEAAKFLMRKQGLPHATIKRVLFDLRWDILKQIHQDLLVVQNPTLPFHGVAPEVVQILAGINLIDSVHGTHNLAQLSTASVVGLYFSSSTCGVCTTFSPKLHALTQHVTNARFPIVVVPLDGSADEFAAHLNSLPPSWYCVPVTEVDARKALVKLFHVAAIPTLVLTDATGAVKTPLGVQVVLGDPTGASFPWLPPYELPIERLSDTEATVLDFAIKQTGLAALKHNDAGRLATDELVAVQTLLQSVENTAKPLREMPPHRVADPWTLTEQVPVLPFEHLEHFQTTDVDGYAGNVADATVPVLTSMLDIPHHVSTLAEAATALRHCEQVCQSLMHRAADGSSSSRVALHYEVIHVITTLFVEILPVPRPSEADFWRGEITQVEQVDCLTRLHNLVLTFGLVWQSIDRPSRHMDATRSLASMCALAMYDVLLRNLAVDAPLAMSVLVAKGYVLAHSFCQNSRTLEDTMRAMELVQPSFGVVRGHVLAYFAGRRVKNATPVFEFRMPDEKVEVKKYSATITFLRKLMEVYAYPLIDMNDQNPPSEME
;
A
#
# COMPACT_ATOMS: atom_id res chain seq x y z
N MET A 1 6.63 2.42 -19.67
CA MET A 1 6.07 1.06 -19.88
C MET A 1 4.82 1.08 -20.75
N VAL A 2 3.68 1.66 -20.32
CA VAL A 2 2.45 1.68 -21.16
C VAL A 2 2.71 2.28 -22.54
N GLY A 3 3.36 3.45 -22.61
CA GLY A 3 3.76 4.04 -23.89
C GLY A 3 4.78 3.23 -24.69
N HIS A 4 5.56 2.32 -24.08
CA HIS A 4 6.47 1.45 -24.83
C HIS A 4 5.70 0.36 -25.57
N PHE A 5 4.83 -0.37 -24.86
CA PHE A 5 4.02 -1.42 -25.47
C PHE A 5 2.96 -0.88 -26.43
N LEU A 6 2.37 0.28 -26.18
CA LEU A 6 1.46 0.91 -27.16
C LEU A 6 2.18 1.28 -28.47
N ALA A 7 3.48 1.63 -28.42
CA ALA A 7 4.25 1.93 -29.63
C ALA A 7 4.54 0.71 -30.50
N GLN A 8 4.43 -0.50 -29.94
CA GLN A 8 4.61 -1.76 -30.67
C GLN A 8 3.34 -2.19 -31.42
N ILE A 9 2.19 -1.61 -31.10
CA ILE A 9 0.91 -1.93 -31.74
C ILE A 9 0.84 -1.24 -33.11
N ASP A 10 0.47 -2.00 -34.13
CA ASP A 10 0.43 -1.51 -35.51
C ASP A 10 -0.84 -0.69 -35.83
N ASP A 11 -0.99 0.46 -35.17
CA ASP A 11 -1.98 1.49 -35.49
C ASP A 11 -1.35 2.87 -35.23
N ASP A 12 -1.28 3.72 -36.26
CA ASP A 12 -0.61 5.03 -36.18
C ASP A 12 -1.22 5.96 -35.13
N ARG A 13 -2.53 5.85 -34.87
CA ARG A 13 -3.20 6.62 -33.83
C ARG A 13 -2.78 6.14 -32.45
N VAL A 14 -2.61 4.82 -32.26
CA VAL A 14 -2.11 4.24 -31.01
C VAL A 14 -0.64 4.61 -30.78
N LYS A 15 0.19 4.60 -31.84
CA LYS A 15 1.58 5.08 -31.81
C LYS A 15 1.66 6.58 -31.44
N ALA A 16 0.73 7.41 -31.92
CA ALA A 16 0.64 8.81 -31.50
C ALA A 16 0.32 8.96 -30.00
N VAL A 17 -0.64 8.17 -29.48
CA VAL A 17 -0.92 8.12 -28.02
C VAL A 17 0.30 7.68 -27.23
N ALA A 18 1.02 6.67 -27.73
CA ALA A 18 2.25 6.19 -27.12
C ALA A 18 3.29 7.32 -26.98
N LYS A 19 3.47 8.13 -28.04
CA LYS A 19 4.37 9.29 -28.03
C LYS A 19 3.99 10.31 -26.97
N HIS A 20 2.72 10.73 -26.90
CA HIS A 20 2.26 11.67 -25.87
C HIS A 20 2.54 11.20 -24.43
N LEU A 21 2.41 9.88 -24.17
CA LEU A 21 2.73 9.31 -22.86
C LEU A 21 4.24 9.25 -22.59
N GLN A 22 5.06 9.07 -23.63
CA GLN A 22 6.52 9.05 -23.51
C GLN A 22 7.08 10.46 -23.29
N ASP A 23 6.55 11.47 -23.96
CA ASP A 23 6.96 12.87 -23.82
C ASP A 23 6.74 13.37 -22.37
N ALA A 24 5.69 12.89 -21.69
CA ALA A 24 5.43 13.22 -20.28
C ALA A 24 6.45 12.63 -19.29
N VAL A 25 7.24 11.63 -19.70
CA VAL A 25 8.21 10.96 -18.81
C VAL A 25 9.32 11.91 -18.40
N GLU A 26 9.78 12.79 -19.30
CA GLU A 26 10.84 13.74 -19.01
C GLU A 26 10.43 14.69 -17.88
N LEU A 27 9.25 15.30 -18.00
CA LEU A 27 8.70 16.18 -16.96
C LEU A 27 8.45 15.44 -15.63
N SER A 28 8.10 14.14 -15.68
CA SER A 28 7.91 13.33 -14.46
C SER A 28 9.21 12.97 -13.74
N ARG A 29 10.35 13.01 -14.44
CA ARG A 29 11.68 12.73 -13.88
C ARG A 29 12.32 13.95 -13.24
N SER A 30 11.81 15.14 -13.55
CA SER A 30 12.24 16.38 -12.90
C SER A 30 12.07 16.27 -11.39
N LYS A 31 13.15 16.51 -10.66
CA LYS A 31 13.16 16.63 -9.20
C LYS A 31 13.58 18.06 -8.86
N ALA A 32 12.99 18.64 -7.81
CA ALA A 32 13.42 19.90 -7.25
C ALA A 32 13.80 19.67 -5.78
N GLY A 33 15.11 19.71 -5.48
CA GLY A 33 15.64 19.59 -4.12
C GLY A 33 15.58 20.90 -3.34
N ASP A 34 15.56 22.04 -4.03
CA ASP A 34 15.48 23.36 -3.42
C ASP A 34 14.47 24.30 -4.13
N SER A 35 14.19 25.45 -3.51
CA SER A 35 13.26 26.45 -4.04
C SER A 35 13.72 27.06 -5.38
N LYS A 36 15.02 27.06 -5.66
CA LYS A 36 15.59 27.66 -6.87
C LYS A 36 15.35 26.74 -8.07
N GLU A 37 15.65 25.45 -7.92
CA GLU A 37 15.34 24.40 -8.88
C GLU A 37 13.85 24.33 -9.17
N PHE A 38 12.99 24.43 -8.14
CA PHE A 38 11.54 24.46 -8.32
C PHE A 38 11.09 25.66 -9.17
N THR A 39 11.67 26.84 -8.92
CA THR A 39 11.37 28.06 -9.70
C THR A 39 11.83 27.92 -11.15
N THR A 40 12.99 27.30 -11.39
CA THR A 40 13.49 27.00 -12.74
C THR A 40 12.55 26.05 -13.50
N VAL A 41 12.09 24.96 -12.85
CA VAL A 41 11.12 24.03 -13.44
C VAL A 41 9.80 24.74 -13.76
N LEU A 42 9.31 25.64 -12.90
CA LEU A 42 8.11 26.41 -13.18
C LEU A 42 8.30 27.40 -14.33
N GLY A 43 9.48 28.01 -14.46
CA GLY A 43 9.81 28.90 -15.57
C GLY A 43 9.77 28.18 -16.92
N THR A 44 10.45 27.04 -17.04
CA THR A 44 10.43 26.23 -18.27
C THR A 44 9.04 25.68 -18.56
N PHE A 45 8.28 25.33 -17.52
CA PHE A 45 6.91 24.85 -17.66
C PHE A 45 5.94 25.95 -18.10
N LYS A 46 6.12 27.20 -17.65
CA LYS A 46 5.36 28.36 -18.15
C LYS A 46 5.54 28.54 -19.65
N ASP A 47 6.78 28.51 -20.11
CA ASP A 47 7.12 28.65 -21.53
C ASP A 47 6.55 27.48 -22.34
N PHE A 48 6.57 26.27 -21.79
CA PHE A 48 5.92 25.10 -22.38
C PHE A 48 4.41 25.30 -22.57
N LEU A 49 3.69 25.77 -21.54
CA LEU A 49 2.24 26.00 -21.65
C LEU A 49 1.90 27.10 -22.66
N ALA A 50 2.68 28.18 -22.69
CA ALA A 50 2.45 29.29 -23.63
C ALA A 50 2.66 28.88 -25.09
N ASN A 51 3.58 27.93 -25.35
CA ASN A 51 3.93 27.45 -26.69
C ASN A 51 3.13 26.21 -27.14
N MET A 52 2.10 25.80 -26.38
CA MET A 52 1.23 24.69 -26.77
C MET A 52 0.53 24.96 -28.11
N GLN A 53 0.54 23.95 -28.99
CA GLN A 53 -0.18 24.00 -30.25
C GLN A 53 -1.70 23.83 -30.02
N VAL A 54 -2.50 24.54 -30.84
CA VAL A 54 -3.97 24.45 -30.80
C VAL A 54 -4.41 23.03 -31.17
N ASP A 55 -5.38 22.50 -30.43
CA ASP A 55 -5.98 21.17 -30.58
C ASP A 55 -5.05 19.95 -30.36
N VAL A 56 -3.78 20.18 -30.01
CA VAL A 56 -2.83 19.12 -29.67
C VAL A 56 -2.89 18.80 -28.16
N PRO A 57 -3.09 17.53 -27.77
CA PRO A 57 -3.08 17.15 -26.36
C PRO A 57 -1.66 17.00 -25.81
N TYR A 58 -1.43 17.57 -24.63
CA TYR A 58 -0.19 17.43 -23.88
C TYR A 58 -0.46 16.73 -22.55
N VAL A 59 0.33 15.71 -22.25
CA VAL A 59 0.20 14.93 -21.01
C VAL A 59 1.11 15.53 -19.96
N ILE A 60 0.55 15.91 -18.83
CA ILE A 60 1.26 16.57 -17.72
C ILE A 60 1.17 15.67 -16.49
N PRO A 61 2.29 15.26 -15.89
CA PRO A 61 2.29 14.48 -14.66
C PRO A 61 1.82 15.33 -13.49
N GLY A 62 1.14 14.70 -12.53
CA GLY A 62 0.72 15.36 -11.31
C GLY A 62 0.35 14.36 -10.23
N GLY A 63 -0.40 14.83 -9.25
CA GLY A 63 -0.79 14.03 -8.08
C GLY A 63 -0.28 14.66 -6.80
N TRP A 64 -0.13 13.84 -5.76
CA TRP A 64 0.35 14.27 -4.46
C TRP A 64 1.14 13.17 -3.75
N GLU A 65 2.08 13.60 -2.92
CA GLU A 65 2.82 12.78 -1.98
C GLU A 65 2.73 13.44 -0.60
N GLY A 66 1.81 12.94 0.22
CA GLY A 66 1.59 13.39 1.59
C GLY A 66 2.11 12.41 2.63
N LYS A 67 1.96 12.78 3.91
CA LYS A 67 2.38 11.92 5.04
C LYS A 67 1.59 10.61 5.14
N LEU A 68 0.31 10.66 4.77
CA LEU A 68 -0.64 9.53 4.92
C LEU A 68 -1.14 8.98 3.58
N THR A 69 -1.26 9.84 2.56
CA THR A 69 -1.80 9.45 1.25
C THR A 69 -0.86 9.88 0.13
N ARG A 70 -0.85 9.08 -0.94
CA ARG A 70 -0.13 9.37 -2.17
C ARG A 70 -0.94 8.88 -3.36
N ASN A 71 -0.95 9.63 -4.44
CA ASN A 71 -1.57 9.24 -5.71
C ASN A 71 -0.87 9.97 -6.85
N ALA A 72 -0.52 9.26 -7.93
CA ALA A 72 0.05 9.87 -9.13
C ALA A 72 -1.06 10.01 -10.17
N LEU A 73 -1.25 11.22 -10.68
CA LEU A 73 -2.28 11.56 -11.67
C LEU A 73 -1.63 11.93 -13.01
N LEU A 74 -2.45 11.89 -14.06
CA LEU A 74 -2.10 12.53 -15.33
C LEU A 74 -3.17 13.54 -15.67
N TYR A 75 -2.72 14.73 -16.05
CA TYR A 75 -3.55 15.74 -16.66
C TYR A 75 -3.33 15.73 -18.17
N ILE A 76 -4.38 15.98 -18.94
CA ILE A 76 -4.28 16.20 -20.38
C ILE A 76 -4.71 17.64 -20.62
N ALA A 77 -3.75 18.47 -20.97
CA ALA A 77 -3.92 19.88 -21.28
C ALA A 77 -4.05 20.09 -22.78
N GLU A 78 -4.99 20.94 -23.18
CA GLU A 78 -5.22 21.28 -24.58
C GLU A 78 -5.50 22.76 -24.72
N LYS A 79 -4.91 23.38 -25.74
CA LYS A 79 -5.23 24.75 -26.13
C LYS A 79 -6.36 24.72 -27.15
N SER A 80 -7.56 25.17 -26.77
CA SER A 80 -8.75 25.17 -27.65
C SER A 80 -8.81 26.40 -28.55
N SER A 81 -8.29 27.53 -28.09
CA SER A 81 -8.08 28.75 -28.89
C SER A 81 -6.95 29.57 -28.27
N ASP A 82 -6.57 30.70 -28.86
CA ASP A 82 -5.52 31.56 -28.30
C ASP A 82 -5.79 32.02 -26.86
N ASN A 83 -7.06 32.09 -26.46
CA ASN A 83 -7.46 32.58 -25.14
C ASN A 83 -8.13 31.51 -24.25
N THR A 84 -8.27 30.27 -24.72
CA THR A 84 -9.00 29.23 -23.97
C THR A 84 -8.28 27.89 -23.97
N TYR A 85 -8.32 27.22 -22.82
CA TYR A 85 -7.70 25.92 -22.58
C TYR A 85 -8.73 24.94 -22.04
N SER A 86 -8.39 23.65 -22.09
CA SER A 86 -9.11 22.62 -21.34
C SER A 86 -8.12 21.74 -20.58
N LEU A 87 -8.58 21.22 -19.44
CA LEU A 87 -7.81 20.33 -18.58
C LEU A 87 -8.63 19.08 -18.29
N THR A 88 -8.12 17.93 -18.69
CA THR A 88 -8.72 16.63 -18.37
C THR A 88 -7.94 15.94 -17.26
N ILE A 89 -8.62 15.61 -16.17
CA ILE A 89 -8.07 14.90 -15.02
C ILE A 89 -8.29 13.41 -15.24
N CYS A 90 -7.21 12.63 -15.42
CA CYS A 90 -7.27 11.18 -15.56
C CYS A 90 -6.97 10.51 -14.22
N ASN A 91 -8.03 10.09 -13.52
CA ASN A 91 -7.95 9.48 -12.20
C ASN A 91 -8.80 8.20 -12.09
N ARG A 92 -8.24 7.19 -11.44
CA ARG A 92 -8.84 5.90 -11.06
C ARG A 92 -8.43 5.52 -9.63
N GLY A 93 -7.74 6.39 -8.90
CA GLY A 93 -7.36 6.24 -7.50
C GLY A 93 -8.28 7.07 -6.58
N PRO A 94 -7.79 7.42 -5.38
CA PRO A 94 -8.47 8.38 -4.49
C PRO A 94 -8.80 9.70 -5.22
N GLY A 95 -9.94 10.31 -4.92
CA GLY A 95 -10.44 11.50 -5.62
C GLY A 95 -11.40 11.20 -6.79
N ILE A 96 -11.60 9.93 -7.12
CA ILE A 96 -12.53 9.51 -8.18
C ILE A 96 -14.00 9.79 -7.82
N GLU A 97 -14.30 9.92 -6.53
CA GLU A 97 -15.59 10.31 -5.98
C GLU A 97 -16.03 11.73 -6.37
N TYR A 98 -15.08 12.60 -6.72
CA TYR A 98 -15.36 13.95 -7.23
C TYR A 98 -15.71 13.97 -8.73
N HIS A 99 -15.39 12.89 -9.46
CA HIS A 99 -15.66 12.83 -10.89
C HIS A 99 -17.15 12.58 -11.16
N PRO A 100 -17.66 12.96 -12.35
CA PRO A 100 -19.03 12.69 -12.73
C PRO A 100 -19.37 11.21 -12.58
N SER A 101 -20.49 10.95 -11.89
CA SER A 101 -20.95 9.61 -11.58
C SER A 101 -22.41 9.42 -11.97
N ARG A 102 -22.78 8.17 -12.25
CA ARG A 102 -24.16 7.78 -12.53
C ARG A 102 -24.51 6.49 -11.78
N PRO A 103 -25.73 6.39 -11.23
CA PRO A 103 -26.22 5.13 -10.70
C PRO A 103 -26.38 4.11 -11.84
N ASP A 104 -26.00 2.87 -11.57
CA ASP A 104 -26.29 1.68 -12.36
C ASP A 104 -26.84 0.62 -11.38
N GLN A 105 -27.60 -0.37 -11.86
CA GLN A 105 -28.51 -1.23 -11.07
C GLN A 105 -28.06 -1.52 -9.63
N PHE A 106 -26.80 -1.94 -9.42
CA PHE A 106 -26.22 -2.24 -8.11
C PHE A 106 -24.90 -1.51 -7.81
N LYS A 107 -24.46 -0.57 -8.65
CA LYS A 107 -23.14 0.07 -8.55
C LYS A 107 -23.19 1.52 -9.04
N VAL A 108 -22.46 2.41 -8.38
CA VAL A 108 -22.15 3.73 -8.94
C VAL A 108 -21.02 3.58 -9.96
N LYS A 109 -21.26 4.01 -11.20
CA LYS A 109 -20.23 4.10 -12.24
C LYS A 109 -19.74 5.54 -12.33
N VAL A 110 -18.44 5.71 -12.53
CA VAL A 110 -17.73 6.99 -12.51
C VAL A 110 -16.97 7.20 -13.82
N GLN A 111 -16.78 8.44 -14.22
CA GLN A 111 -15.87 8.79 -15.31
C GLN A 111 -14.43 8.79 -14.81
N GLY A 112 -13.55 8.02 -15.45
CA GLY A 112 -12.13 8.02 -15.10
C GLY A 112 -11.37 9.25 -15.62
N SER A 113 -11.93 9.94 -16.61
CA SER A 113 -11.39 11.15 -17.23
C SER A 113 -12.47 12.23 -17.19
N ALA A 114 -12.27 13.27 -16.37
CA ALA A 114 -13.19 14.39 -16.22
C ALA A 114 -12.55 15.66 -16.78
N THR A 115 -13.25 16.40 -17.63
CA THR A 115 -12.69 17.54 -18.37
C THR A 115 -13.30 18.85 -17.91
N ILE A 116 -12.47 19.83 -17.58
CA ILE A 116 -12.87 21.23 -17.42
C ILE A 116 -12.59 21.91 -18.76
N GLN A 117 -13.63 22.47 -19.38
CA GLN A 117 -13.55 23.14 -20.69
C GLN A 117 -13.56 24.66 -20.53
N SER A 118 -13.18 25.38 -21.60
CA SER A 118 -13.30 26.83 -21.70
C SER A 118 -12.58 27.60 -20.58
N ILE A 119 -11.46 27.08 -20.09
CA ILE A 119 -10.65 27.73 -19.05
C ILE A 119 -9.97 28.98 -19.66
N PRO A 120 -10.16 30.18 -19.09
CA PRO A 120 -9.51 31.38 -19.59
C PRO A 120 -7.99 31.28 -19.49
N ALA A 121 -7.27 31.78 -20.50
CA ALA A 121 -5.80 31.82 -20.52
C ALA A 121 -5.21 32.49 -19.26
N ALA A 122 -5.87 33.52 -18.73
CA ALA A 122 -5.45 34.21 -17.51
C ALA A 122 -5.40 33.30 -16.27
N ARG A 123 -6.26 32.27 -16.19
CA ARG A 123 -6.24 31.28 -15.09
C ARG A 123 -5.34 30.10 -15.41
N PHE A 124 -5.38 29.61 -16.65
CA PHE A 124 -4.61 28.43 -17.04
C PHE A 124 -3.10 28.69 -17.05
N LEU A 125 -2.67 29.90 -17.42
CA LEU A 125 -1.27 30.32 -17.40
C LEU A 125 -0.83 30.95 -16.07
N ASP A 126 -1.71 30.96 -15.06
CA ASP A 126 -1.35 31.44 -13.72
C ASP A 126 -0.42 30.44 -13.04
N MET A 127 0.81 30.89 -12.76
CA MET A 127 1.82 30.05 -12.11
C MET A 127 1.50 29.76 -10.65
N SER A 128 0.59 30.51 -10.01
CA SER A 128 0.12 30.22 -8.66
C SER A 128 -0.60 28.87 -8.62
N PHE A 129 -1.45 28.58 -9.61
CA PHE A 129 -2.15 27.30 -9.72
C PHE A 129 -1.17 26.13 -9.94
N TRP A 130 -0.26 26.27 -10.91
CA TRP A 130 0.69 25.21 -11.24
C TRP A 130 1.74 25.00 -10.16
N SER A 131 2.22 26.06 -9.53
CA SER A 131 3.14 25.96 -8.39
C SER A 131 2.50 25.23 -7.22
N MET A 132 1.24 25.53 -6.87
CA MET A 132 0.52 24.79 -5.83
C MET A 132 0.27 23.33 -6.23
N THR A 133 -0.15 23.08 -7.48
CA THR A 133 -0.41 21.73 -8.00
C THR A 133 0.86 20.86 -7.98
N PHE A 134 2.00 21.43 -8.38
CA PHE A 134 3.28 20.74 -8.38
C PHE A 134 3.90 20.61 -6.99
N ALA A 135 3.68 21.59 -6.10
CA ALA A 135 4.13 21.49 -4.71
C ALA A 135 3.56 20.27 -3.99
N LEU A 136 2.37 19.79 -4.38
CA LEU A 136 1.75 18.59 -3.79
C LEU A 136 2.62 17.33 -3.89
N TRP A 137 3.53 17.24 -4.87
CA TRP A 137 4.37 16.05 -5.10
C TRP A 137 5.86 16.34 -5.32
N LEU A 138 6.25 17.57 -5.66
CA LEU A 138 7.67 17.95 -5.81
C LEU A 138 8.29 18.50 -4.52
N LYS A 139 7.49 18.99 -3.57
CA LYS A 139 8.02 19.61 -2.34
C LYS A 139 8.32 18.56 -1.27
N SER A 140 9.56 18.54 -0.79
CA SER A 140 10.01 17.73 0.34
C SER A 140 10.48 18.62 1.51
N PRO A 141 10.13 18.32 2.77
CA PRO A 141 9.25 17.24 3.23
C PRO A 141 7.75 17.50 2.93
N PRO A 142 6.91 16.45 2.92
CA PRO A 142 5.49 16.60 2.63
C PRO A 142 4.75 17.41 3.70
N SER A 143 3.93 18.38 3.25
CA SER A 143 3.08 19.19 4.14
C SER A 143 1.74 18.51 4.42
N GLU A 144 1.00 19.03 5.40
CA GLU A 144 -0.36 18.55 5.69
C GLU A 144 -1.32 18.75 4.51
N TYR A 145 -1.05 19.73 3.63
CA TYR A 145 -1.86 20.07 2.46
C TYR A 145 -1.59 19.19 1.24
N HIS A 146 -0.68 18.21 1.33
CA HIS A 146 -0.41 17.27 0.23
C HIS A 146 -1.43 16.13 0.24
N ARG A 147 -2.69 16.45 -0.07
CA ARG A 147 -3.83 15.52 0.01
C ARG A 147 -4.84 15.77 -1.09
N VAL A 148 -5.78 14.84 -1.25
CA VAL A 148 -6.76 14.82 -2.34
C VAL A 148 -7.67 16.05 -2.32
N GLU A 149 -8.05 16.51 -1.14
CA GLU A 149 -8.95 17.65 -0.91
C GLU A 149 -8.32 18.95 -1.41
N THR A 150 -7.01 19.12 -1.29
CA THR A 150 -6.35 20.34 -1.79
C THR A 150 -6.46 20.44 -3.31
N LEU A 151 -6.37 19.32 -4.02
CA LEU A 151 -6.57 19.30 -5.46
C LEU A 151 -8.05 19.51 -5.84
N TYR A 152 -8.96 18.71 -5.26
CA TYR A 152 -10.36 18.66 -5.69
C TYR A 152 -11.28 19.72 -5.04
N ASP A 153 -11.01 20.15 -3.81
CA ASP A 153 -11.84 21.15 -3.11
C ASP A 153 -11.32 22.58 -3.24
N VAL A 154 -10.06 22.77 -3.66
CA VAL A 154 -9.45 24.11 -3.76
C VAL A 154 -8.96 24.42 -5.18
N LEU A 155 -8.00 23.65 -5.70
CA LEU A 155 -7.30 24.01 -6.94
C LEU A 155 -8.17 23.85 -8.19
N LEU A 156 -8.84 22.71 -8.36
CA LEU A 156 -9.69 22.47 -9.54
C LEU A 156 -10.95 23.36 -9.57
N PRO A 157 -11.67 23.61 -8.45
CA PRO A 157 -12.76 24.59 -8.44
C PRO A 157 -12.30 26.00 -8.81
N TRP A 158 -11.13 26.43 -8.31
CA TRP A 158 -10.54 27.71 -8.68
C TRP A 158 -10.25 27.78 -10.18
N LEU A 159 -9.73 26.71 -10.77
CA LEU A 159 -9.47 26.65 -12.21
C LEU A 159 -10.77 26.67 -13.03
N ALA A 160 -11.81 25.97 -12.58
CA ALA A 160 -13.10 25.84 -13.25
C ALA A 160 -14.04 27.04 -13.06
N ASP A 161 -13.70 27.97 -12.18
CA ASP A 161 -14.57 29.09 -11.74
C ASP A 161 -15.96 28.65 -11.27
N SER A 162 -16.05 27.45 -10.71
CA SER A 162 -17.32 26.82 -10.36
C SER A 162 -17.09 25.64 -9.41
N VAL A 163 -18.17 25.17 -8.79
CA VAL A 163 -18.14 23.90 -8.06
C VAL A 163 -17.93 22.74 -9.05
N LEU A 164 -17.04 21.80 -8.71
CA LEU A 164 -16.61 20.75 -9.65
C LEU A 164 -17.71 19.93 -10.32
N PRO A 165 -18.80 19.53 -9.63
CA PRO A 165 -19.87 18.78 -10.29
C PRO A 165 -20.47 19.50 -11.51
N THR A 166 -20.45 20.84 -11.50
CA THR A 166 -20.91 21.70 -12.60
C THR A 166 -19.78 22.12 -13.52
N GLY A 167 -18.55 22.20 -13.01
CA GLY A 167 -17.36 22.58 -13.78
C GLY A 167 -16.84 21.48 -14.73
N PHE A 168 -17.21 20.22 -14.49
CA PHE A 168 -16.88 19.12 -15.41
C PHE A 168 -17.84 19.06 -16.60
N ALA A 169 -17.30 19.19 -17.80
CA ALA A 169 -18.02 18.99 -19.04
C ALA A 169 -18.30 17.50 -19.27
N LEU A 170 -19.56 17.19 -19.62
CA LEU A 170 -19.95 15.88 -20.13
C LEU A 170 -19.77 15.88 -21.65
N GLY A 171 -18.84 15.07 -22.16
CA GLY A 171 -18.69 14.86 -23.60
C GLY A 171 -19.93 14.18 -24.23
N GLU A 172 -20.03 14.18 -25.56
CA GLU A 172 -21.19 13.66 -26.29
C GLU A 172 -21.51 12.17 -25.99
N ALA A 173 -20.49 11.35 -25.76
CA ALA A 173 -20.61 9.93 -25.44
C ALA A 173 -19.83 9.56 -24.16
N PRO A 174 -20.34 9.92 -22.97
CA PRO A 174 -19.59 9.78 -21.73
C PRO A 174 -19.42 8.30 -21.31
N VAL A 175 -18.18 7.89 -21.08
CA VAL A 175 -17.85 6.50 -20.69
C VAL A 175 -17.74 6.38 -19.17
N PHE A 176 -18.73 5.72 -18.57
CA PHE A 176 -18.75 5.44 -17.14
C PHE A 176 -18.31 4.00 -16.86
N THR A 177 -17.39 3.82 -15.91
CA THR A 177 -16.86 2.51 -15.51
C THR A 177 -16.95 2.34 -14.00
N THR A 178 -16.88 1.10 -13.52
CA THR A 178 -16.92 0.85 -12.07
C THR A 178 -15.70 1.46 -11.39
N ALA A 179 -15.93 2.20 -10.30
CA ALA A 179 -14.87 2.79 -9.49
C ALA A 179 -13.97 1.69 -8.91
N THR A 180 -12.67 1.96 -8.89
CA THR A 180 -11.67 1.08 -8.29
C THR A 180 -11.67 1.27 -6.78
N ARG A 181 -11.75 0.17 -6.03
CA ARG A 181 -11.82 0.18 -4.56
C ARG A 181 -10.50 -0.24 -3.91
N ASN A 182 -9.39 -0.04 -4.62
CA ASN A 182 -8.06 -0.38 -4.16
C ASN A 182 -7.14 0.85 -4.28
N ASN A 183 -6.27 1.06 -3.30
CA ASN A 183 -5.42 2.25 -3.22
C ASN A 183 -4.17 2.16 -4.14
N THR A 184 -4.30 1.48 -5.28
CA THR A 184 -3.21 1.20 -6.24
C THR A 184 -3.50 1.86 -7.60
N GLY A 185 -4.07 3.06 -7.59
CA GLY A 185 -4.59 3.75 -8.78
C GLY A 185 -3.53 4.18 -9.80
N PHE A 186 -2.28 4.36 -9.37
CA PHE A 186 -1.18 4.96 -10.15
C PHE A 186 -1.08 4.43 -11.59
N ALA A 187 -0.92 3.12 -11.77
CA ALA A 187 -0.81 2.52 -13.11
C ALA A 187 -2.12 2.60 -13.91
N LYS A 188 -3.27 2.58 -13.23
CA LYS A 188 -4.59 2.68 -13.86
C LYS A 188 -4.88 4.09 -14.35
N ASN A 189 -4.27 5.12 -13.76
CA ASN A 189 -4.38 6.51 -14.19
C ASN A 189 -3.70 6.70 -15.56
N VAL A 190 -2.51 6.09 -15.75
CA VAL A 190 -1.83 6.02 -17.06
C VAL A 190 -2.68 5.32 -18.11
N VAL A 191 -3.27 4.18 -17.75
CA VAL A 191 -4.16 3.44 -18.65
C VAL A 191 -5.42 4.24 -18.98
N GLU A 192 -5.97 5.03 -18.06
CA GLU A 192 -7.13 5.87 -18.33
C GLU A 192 -6.79 7.05 -19.24
N ALA A 193 -5.62 7.69 -19.04
CA ALA A 193 -5.12 8.72 -19.96
C ALA A 193 -4.95 8.16 -21.38
N ALA A 194 -4.37 6.97 -21.51
CA ALA A 194 -4.25 6.29 -22.81
C ALA A 194 -5.61 6.05 -23.47
N LYS A 195 -6.62 5.58 -22.71
CA LYS A 195 -7.99 5.41 -23.23
C LYS A 195 -8.60 6.73 -23.66
N PHE A 196 -8.44 7.79 -22.88
CA PHE A 196 -8.98 9.11 -23.22
C PHE A 196 -8.38 9.59 -24.54
N LEU A 197 -7.05 9.56 -24.68
CA LEU A 197 -6.36 9.96 -25.90
C LEU A 197 -6.77 9.11 -27.10
N MET A 198 -6.90 7.79 -26.95
CA MET A 198 -7.41 6.92 -28.02
C MET A 198 -8.84 7.27 -28.44
N ARG A 199 -9.73 7.59 -27.49
CA ARG A 199 -11.11 8.05 -27.82
C ARG A 199 -11.06 9.36 -28.60
N LYS A 200 -10.18 10.29 -28.21
CA LYS A 200 -10.00 11.56 -28.90
C LYS A 200 -9.48 11.38 -30.33
N GLN A 201 -8.63 10.39 -30.57
CA GLN A 201 -8.19 9.97 -31.92
C GLN A 201 -9.27 9.21 -32.72
N GLY A 202 -10.51 9.14 -32.21
CA GLY A 202 -11.65 8.52 -32.90
C GLY A 202 -11.69 6.99 -32.83
N LEU A 203 -10.92 6.34 -31.94
CA LEU A 203 -11.01 4.89 -31.79
C LEU A 203 -12.32 4.50 -31.07
N PRO A 204 -13.10 3.55 -31.63
CA PRO A 204 -14.31 3.10 -30.97
C PRO A 204 -13.97 2.28 -29.72
N HIS A 205 -14.90 2.28 -28.76
CA HIS A 205 -14.70 1.64 -27.46
C HIS A 205 -14.33 0.14 -27.55
N ALA A 206 -14.84 -0.57 -28.56
CA ALA A 206 -14.52 -1.97 -28.82
C ALA A 206 -13.04 -2.16 -29.19
N THR A 207 -12.50 -1.32 -30.07
CA THR A 207 -11.08 -1.32 -30.49
C THR A 207 -10.17 -0.94 -29.34
N ILE A 208 -10.53 0.06 -28.54
CA ILE A 208 -9.73 0.43 -27.35
C ILE A 208 -9.62 -0.75 -26.37
N LYS A 209 -10.72 -1.48 -26.14
CA LYS A 209 -10.65 -2.69 -25.32
C LYS A 209 -9.71 -3.74 -25.94
N ARG A 210 -9.69 -3.89 -27.27
CA ARG A 210 -8.80 -4.83 -27.97
C ARG A 210 -7.35 -4.42 -27.82
N VAL A 211 -7.01 -3.16 -28.08
CA VAL A 211 -5.67 -2.58 -27.86
C VAL A 211 -5.17 -2.82 -26.43
N LEU A 212 -6.03 -2.65 -25.42
CA LEU A 212 -5.66 -2.92 -24.02
C LEU A 212 -5.49 -4.42 -23.70
N PHE A 213 -6.12 -5.30 -24.46
CA PHE A 213 -5.87 -6.74 -24.38
C PHE A 213 -4.54 -7.08 -25.06
N ASP A 214 -4.27 -6.54 -26.25
CA ASP A 214 -3.01 -6.74 -26.97
C ASP A 214 -1.81 -6.27 -26.13
N LEU A 215 -1.93 -5.09 -25.50
CA LEU A 215 -0.96 -4.60 -24.51
C LEU A 215 -0.63 -5.65 -23.43
N ARG A 216 -1.65 -6.31 -22.87
CA ARG A 216 -1.45 -7.34 -21.83
C ARG A 216 -0.83 -8.60 -22.41
N TRP A 217 -1.25 -8.98 -23.61
CA TRP A 217 -0.72 -10.13 -24.31
C TRP A 217 0.77 -9.93 -24.62
N ASP A 218 1.17 -8.76 -25.11
CA ASP A 218 2.56 -8.42 -25.41
C ASP A 218 3.42 -8.32 -24.15
N ILE A 219 2.88 -7.77 -23.05
CA ILE A 219 3.55 -7.84 -21.74
C ILE A 219 3.79 -9.29 -21.33
N LEU A 220 2.83 -10.19 -21.54
CA LEU A 220 3.00 -11.60 -21.20
C LEU A 220 4.03 -12.31 -22.10
N LYS A 221 4.13 -11.92 -23.38
CA LYS A 221 5.20 -12.40 -24.27
C LYS A 221 6.57 -11.95 -23.76
N GLN A 222 6.69 -10.70 -23.31
CA GLN A 222 7.93 -10.20 -22.71
C GLN A 222 8.27 -10.96 -21.43
N ILE A 223 7.29 -11.17 -20.53
CA ILE A 223 7.48 -11.98 -19.32
C ILE A 223 7.97 -13.39 -19.67
N HIS A 224 7.44 -14.02 -20.72
CA HIS A 224 7.92 -15.33 -21.14
C HIS A 224 9.40 -15.29 -21.57
N GLN A 225 9.81 -14.27 -22.32
CA GLN A 225 11.21 -14.08 -22.71
C GLN A 225 12.10 -13.85 -21.48
N ASP A 226 11.64 -13.03 -20.53
CA ASP A 226 12.38 -12.75 -19.30
C ASP A 226 12.54 -14.03 -18.45
N LEU A 227 11.50 -14.88 -18.36
CA LEU A 227 11.60 -16.18 -17.67
C LEU A 227 12.60 -17.13 -18.34
N LEU A 228 12.70 -17.12 -19.67
CA LEU A 228 13.71 -17.90 -20.38
C LEU A 228 15.13 -17.38 -20.05
N VAL A 229 15.31 -16.06 -19.94
CA VAL A 229 16.58 -15.46 -19.51
C VAL A 229 16.90 -15.81 -18.06
N VAL A 230 15.92 -15.85 -17.16
CA VAL A 230 16.14 -16.28 -15.78
C VAL A 230 16.56 -17.76 -15.72
N GLN A 231 15.93 -18.62 -16.53
CA GLN A 231 16.29 -20.04 -16.62
C GLN A 231 17.67 -20.26 -17.25
N ASN A 232 18.06 -19.43 -18.22
CA ASN A 232 19.38 -19.42 -18.81
C ASN A 232 19.94 -17.99 -18.91
N PRO A 233 20.66 -17.54 -17.87
CA PRO A 233 21.20 -16.17 -17.80
C PRO A 233 22.19 -15.82 -18.91
N THR A 234 22.69 -16.79 -19.67
CA THR A 234 23.64 -16.55 -20.76
C THR A 234 22.97 -16.12 -22.07
N LEU A 235 21.66 -16.34 -22.22
CA LEU A 235 20.93 -16.07 -23.47
C LEU A 235 21.13 -14.65 -24.04
N PRO A 236 21.11 -13.56 -23.23
CA PRO A 236 21.34 -12.21 -23.75
C PRO A 236 22.75 -12.00 -24.32
N PHE A 237 23.69 -12.89 -24.01
CA PHE A 237 25.13 -12.72 -24.26
C PHE A 237 25.72 -13.70 -25.27
N HIS A 238 24.91 -14.57 -25.90
CA HIS A 238 25.38 -15.60 -26.85
C HIS A 238 26.12 -15.06 -28.10
N GLY A 239 26.05 -13.75 -28.37
CA GLY A 239 26.76 -13.09 -29.47
C GLY A 239 27.78 -12.03 -29.05
N VAL A 240 28.03 -11.85 -27.75
CA VAL A 240 28.81 -10.71 -27.23
C VAL A 240 30.33 -10.98 -27.25
N ALA A 241 30.73 -12.25 -27.31
CA ALA A 241 32.14 -12.67 -27.24
C ALA A 241 33.07 -11.99 -28.26
N PRO A 242 32.74 -11.90 -29.56
CA PRO A 242 33.64 -11.29 -30.55
C PRO A 242 33.91 -9.80 -30.26
N GLU A 243 32.88 -9.08 -29.82
CA GLU A 243 32.97 -7.64 -29.53
C GLU A 243 33.77 -7.39 -28.25
N VAL A 244 33.61 -8.22 -27.23
CA VAL A 244 34.41 -8.15 -25.99
C VAL A 244 35.88 -8.43 -26.26
N VAL A 245 36.18 -9.47 -27.05
CA VAL A 245 37.56 -9.79 -27.45
C VAL A 245 38.14 -8.64 -28.27
N GLN A 246 37.38 -8.05 -29.19
CA GLN A 246 37.84 -6.91 -29.98
C GLN A 246 38.15 -5.68 -29.11
N ILE A 247 37.27 -5.34 -28.16
CA ILE A 247 37.47 -4.23 -27.23
C ILE A 247 38.72 -4.48 -26.37
N LEU A 248 38.82 -5.66 -25.74
CA LEU A 248 39.93 -5.97 -24.85
C LEU A 248 41.27 -6.16 -25.58
N ALA A 249 41.26 -6.60 -26.84
CA ALA A 249 42.48 -6.72 -27.65
C ALA A 249 43.06 -5.36 -28.06
N GLY A 250 42.20 -4.33 -28.16
CA GLY A 250 42.59 -2.96 -28.46
C GLY A 250 43.16 -2.17 -27.26
N ILE A 251 43.14 -2.76 -26.06
CA ILE A 251 43.48 -2.08 -24.81
C ILE A 251 44.71 -2.71 -24.17
N ASN A 252 45.58 -1.85 -23.66
CA ASN A 252 46.65 -2.24 -22.76
C ASN A 252 46.12 -2.23 -21.32
N LEU A 253 45.95 -3.40 -20.72
CA LEU A 253 45.50 -3.52 -19.33
C LEU A 253 46.62 -3.14 -18.37
N ILE A 254 46.28 -2.56 -17.23
CA ILE A 254 47.25 -2.19 -16.19
C ILE A 254 47.01 -2.99 -14.91
N ASP A 255 48.05 -3.22 -14.11
CA ASP A 255 47.94 -3.80 -12.77
C ASP A 255 48.19 -2.74 -11.67
N SER A 256 48.10 -3.15 -10.40
CA SER A 256 48.33 -2.26 -9.25
C SER A 256 49.79 -1.84 -9.04
N VAL A 257 50.74 -2.44 -9.77
CA VAL A 257 52.15 -2.03 -9.78
C VAL A 257 52.50 -1.23 -11.06
N HIS A 258 51.48 -0.78 -11.81
CA HIS A 258 51.59 -0.04 -13.07
C HIS A 258 52.30 -0.82 -14.19
N GLY A 259 52.29 -2.14 -14.13
CA GLY A 259 52.68 -3.03 -15.22
C GLY A 259 51.63 -3.07 -16.32
N THR A 260 52.07 -3.12 -17.58
CA THR A 260 51.21 -3.15 -18.76
C THR A 260 51.10 -4.56 -19.34
N HIS A 261 49.87 -5.00 -19.61
CA HIS A 261 49.56 -6.37 -20.04
C HIS A 261 48.58 -6.42 -21.21
N ASN A 262 48.68 -7.49 -21.99
CA ASN A 262 47.90 -7.68 -23.23
C ASN A 262 46.93 -8.85 -23.07
N LEU A 263 45.82 -8.84 -23.82
CA LEU A 263 44.81 -9.92 -23.81
C LEU A 263 45.38 -11.32 -24.06
N ALA A 264 46.49 -11.45 -24.81
CA ALA A 264 47.14 -12.73 -25.09
C ALA A 264 47.53 -13.51 -23.81
N GLN A 265 47.81 -12.81 -22.71
CA GLN A 265 48.13 -13.43 -21.42
C GLN A 265 46.92 -14.07 -20.71
N LEU A 266 45.70 -13.73 -21.14
CA LEU A 266 44.43 -14.24 -20.61
C LEU A 266 43.94 -15.48 -21.37
N SER A 267 44.45 -15.71 -22.58
CA SER A 267 43.98 -16.77 -23.51
C SER A 267 44.19 -18.21 -23.02
N THR A 268 45.00 -18.43 -21.98
CA THR A 268 45.29 -19.75 -21.39
C THR A 268 44.40 -20.09 -20.19
N ALA A 269 43.56 -19.17 -19.73
CA ALA A 269 42.70 -19.37 -18.56
C ALA A 269 41.37 -20.05 -18.93
N SER A 270 40.95 -21.04 -18.15
CA SER A 270 39.65 -21.72 -18.37
C SER A 270 38.44 -20.84 -18.02
N VAL A 271 38.64 -19.84 -17.15
CA VAL A 271 37.62 -18.86 -16.76
C VAL A 271 38.30 -17.50 -16.59
N VAL A 272 37.70 -16.44 -17.11
CA VAL A 272 38.11 -15.04 -16.91
C VAL A 272 36.96 -14.30 -16.23
N GLY A 273 37.26 -13.50 -15.20
CA GLY A 273 36.27 -12.70 -14.49
C GLY A 273 36.32 -11.24 -14.92
N LEU A 274 35.24 -10.71 -15.51
CA LEU A 274 35.07 -9.28 -15.78
C LEU A 274 34.35 -8.63 -14.60
N TYR A 275 35.07 -7.84 -13.80
CA TYR A 275 34.59 -7.30 -12.53
C TYR A 275 34.30 -5.79 -12.62
N PHE A 276 33.02 -5.43 -12.62
CA PHE A 276 32.56 -4.05 -12.62
C PHE A 276 32.43 -3.54 -11.18
N SER A 277 33.22 -2.53 -10.83
CA SER A 277 33.31 -2.04 -9.45
C SER A 277 33.74 -0.58 -9.35
N SER A 278 33.61 0.00 -8.16
CA SER A 278 34.14 1.32 -7.81
C SER A 278 34.62 1.34 -6.36
N SER A 279 35.65 2.14 -6.10
CA SER A 279 36.21 2.39 -4.77
C SER A 279 35.25 3.08 -3.79
N THR A 280 34.30 3.87 -4.30
CA THR A 280 33.31 4.58 -3.48
C THR A 280 32.09 3.72 -3.13
N CYS A 281 32.01 2.50 -3.68
CA CYS A 281 30.92 1.58 -3.42
C CYS A 281 31.23 0.65 -2.22
N GLY A 282 30.54 0.85 -1.09
CA GLY A 282 30.74 0.04 0.12
C GLY A 282 30.46 -1.47 -0.05
N VAL A 283 29.59 -1.85 -0.99
CA VAL A 283 29.33 -3.27 -1.29
C VAL A 283 30.50 -3.87 -2.09
N CYS A 284 31.10 -3.11 -3.01
CA CYS A 284 32.30 -3.54 -3.75
C CYS A 284 33.49 -3.76 -2.81
N THR A 285 33.73 -2.84 -1.87
CA THR A 285 34.85 -2.95 -0.91
C THR A 285 34.74 -4.18 -0.01
N THR A 286 33.52 -4.63 0.28
CA THR A 286 33.25 -5.86 1.05
C THR A 286 33.40 -7.14 0.21
N PHE A 287 33.09 -7.07 -1.09
CA PHE A 287 33.15 -8.23 -1.98
C PHE A 287 34.56 -8.50 -2.54
N SER A 288 35.32 -7.47 -2.89
CA SER A 288 36.66 -7.61 -3.49
C SER A 288 37.61 -8.52 -2.68
N PRO A 289 37.69 -8.46 -1.33
CA PRO A 289 38.52 -9.38 -0.55
C PRO A 289 38.09 -10.84 -0.66
N LYS A 290 36.78 -11.13 -0.77
CA LYS A 290 36.25 -12.49 -0.93
C LYS A 290 36.61 -13.06 -2.29
N LEU A 291 36.47 -12.26 -3.34
CA LEU A 291 36.91 -12.64 -4.69
C LEU A 291 38.43 -12.88 -4.72
N HIS A 292 39.21 -12.05 -4.04
CA HIS A 292 40.66 -12.24 -3.96
C HIS A 292 41.02 -13.56 -3.26
N ALA A 293 40.41 -13.83 -2.10
CA ALA A 293 40.61 -15.08 -1.38
C ALA A 293 40.31 -16.29 -2.28
N LEU A 294 39.19 -16.27 -3.04
CA LEU A 294 38.89 -17.33 -4.00
C LEU A 294 40.01 -17.49 -5.05
N THR A 295 40.49 -16.39 -5.64
CA THR A 295 41.58 -16.45 -6.64
C THR A 295 42.88 -17.04 -6.08
N GLN A 296 43.12 -16.92 -4.77
CA GLN A 296 44.28 -17.52 -4.10
C GLN A 296 44.11 -19.02 -3.84
N HIS A 297 42.88 -19.49 -3.57
CA HIS A 297 42.60 -20.92 -3.34
C HIS A 297 42.67 -21.75 -4.64
N VAL A 298 42.40 -21.14 -5.79
CA VAL A 298 42.52 -21.78 -7.10
C VAL A 298 44.00 -21.81 -7.54
N THR A 299 44.78 -22.76 -7.02
CA THR A 299 46.23 -22.87 -7.31
C THR A 299 46.55 -23.69 -8.57
N ASN A 300 45.65 -24.60 -8.95
CA ASN A 300 45.88 -25.57 -10.03
C ASN A 300 45.47 -25.05 -11.42
N ALA A 301 44.91 -23.84 -11.49
CA ALA A 301 44.47 -23.20 -12.72
C ALA A 301 44.56 -21.67 -12.58
N ARG A 302 44.73 -20.96 -13.70
CA ARG A 302 44.77 -19.50 -13.70
C ARG A 302 43.33 -18.95 -13.72
N PHE A 303 42.98 -18.11 -12.75
CA PHE A 303 41.72 -17.37 -12.71
C PHE A 303 41.96 -15.85 -12.74
N PRO A 304 42.23 -15.26 -13.92
CA PRO A 304 42.47 -13.84 -14.04
C PRO A 304 41.19 -13.01 -13.89
N ILE A 305 41.30 -11.88 -13.20
CA ILE A 305 40.25 -10.89 -13.04
C ILE A 305 40.62 -9.63 -13.80
N VAL A 306 39.71 -9.14 -14.65
CA VAL A 306 39.81 -7.85 -15.34
C VAL A 306 38.78 -6.91 -14.74
N VAL A 307 39.24 -5.91 -14.01
CA VAL A 307 38.43 -4.89 -13.38
C VAL A 307 38.06 -3.82 -14.41
N VAL A 308 36.77 -3.53 -14.49
CA VAL A 308 36.22 -2.40 -15.25
C VAL A 308 35.77 -1.35 -14.23
N PRO A 309 36.61 -0.33 -13.95
CA PRO A 309 36.31 0.65 -12.92
C PRO A 309 35.26 1.65 -13.40
N LEU A 310 34.28 1.91 -12.54
CA LEU A 310 33.21 2.88 -12.75
C LEU A 310 33.35 4.12 -11.84
N ASP A 311 34.57 4.39 -11.39
CA ASP A 311 34.91 5.55 -10.54
C ASP A 311 34.65 6.89 -11.27
N GLY A 312 34.24 7.91 -10.52
CA GLY A 312 33.79 9.18 -11.06
C GLY A 312 34.92 10.17 -11.36
N SER A 313 36.06 10.02 -10.67
CA SER A 313 37.23 10.90 -10.81
C SER A 313 38.53 10.12 -11.03
N ALA A 314 39.56 10.80 -11.57
CA ALA A 314 40.88 10.19 -11.78
C ALA A 314 41.58 9.80 -10.47
N ASP A 315 41.36 10.59 -9.42
CA ASP A 315 41.94 10.34 -8.08
C ASP A 315 41.29 9.10 -7.43
N GLU A 316 39.97 8.95 -7.54
CA GLU A 316 39.25 7.75 -7.11
C GLU A 316 39.75 6.50 -7.84
N PHE A 317 39.95 6.60 -9.16
CA PHE A 317 40.51 5.50 -9.95
C PHE A 317 41.93 5.13 -9.48
N ALA A 318 42.80 6.11 -9.21
CA ALA A 318 44.16 5.83 -8.75
C ALA A 318 44.15 5.14 -7.38
N ALA A 319 43.30 5.60 -6.46
CA ALA A 319 43.09 4.93 -5.17
C ALA A 319 42.54 3.51 -5.34
N HIS A 320 41.58 3.32 -6.25
CA HIS A 320 41.01 2.02 -6.56
C HIS A 320 42.08 1.06 -7.09
N LEU A 321 42.85 1.47 -8.11
CA LEU A 321 43.91 0.68 -8.73
C LEU A 321 44.96 0.23 -7.70
N ASN A 322 45.40 1.14 -6.83
CA ASN A 322 46.38 0.84 -5.78
C ASN A 322 45.84 -0.15 -4.72
N SER A 323 44.52 -0.25 -4.56
CA SER A 323 43.89 -1.21 -3.65
C SER A 323 43.70 -2.61 -4.25
N LEU A 324 43.83 -2.75 -5.58
CA LEU A 324 43.62 -4.03 -6.25
C LEU A 324 44.80 -5.00 -6.01
N PRO A 325 44.53 -6.31 -5.91
CA PRO A 325 45.58 -7.31 -5.87
C PRO A 325 46.50 -7.25 -7.11
N PRO A 326 47.81 -7.49 -6.98
CA PRO A 326 48.76 -7.42 -8.11
C PRO A 326 48.53 -8.51 -9.17
N SER A 327 47.75 -9.53 -8.85
CA SER A 327 47.34 -10.58 -9.79
C SER A 327 46.14 -10.19 -10.67
N TRP A 328 45.53 -9.03 -10.44
CA TRP A 328 44.38 -8.54 -11.18
C TRP A 328 44.78 -7.50 -12.21
N TYR A 329 43.98 -7.41 -13.26
CA TYR A 329 44.13 -6.46 -14.34
C TYR A 329 43.03 -5.41 -14.27
N CYS A 330 43.28 -4.23 -14.81
CA CYS A 330 42.35 -3.12 -14.78
C CYS A 330 42.31 -2.41 -16.15
N VAL A 331 41.11 -2.04 -16.60
CA VAL A 331 40.94 -1.20 -17.79
C VAL A 331 41.30 0.24 -17.44
N PRO A 332 42.28 0.88 -18.12
CA PRO A 332 42.72 2.23 -17.78
C PRO A 332 41.60 3.27 -17.81
N VAL A 333 41.71 4.30 -16.96
CA VAL A 333 40.74 5.40 -16.90
C VAL A 333 40.65 6.20 -18.22
N THR A 334 41.71 6.19 -19.03
CA THR A 334 41.76 6.81 -20.35
C THR A 334 40.85 6.13 -21.37
N GLU A 335 40.56 4.84 -21.20
CA GLU A 335 39.75 4.02 -22.12
C GLU A 335 38.24 4.18 -21.87
N VAL A 336 37.76 5.42 -21.91
CA VAL A 336 36.37 5.77 -21.55
C VAL A 336 35.35 5.04 -22.42
N ASP A 337 35.58 5.00 -23.74
CA ASP A 337 34.65 4.39 -24.70
C ASP A 337 34.57 2.88 -24.54
N ALA A 338 35.70 2.22 -24.27
CA ALA A 338 35.73 0.79 -23.98
C ALA A 338 34.95 0.45 -22.70
N ARG A 339 35.13 1.21 -21.62
CA ARG A 339 34.37 0.99 -20.38
C ARG A 339 32.87 1.16 -20.59
N LYS A 340 32.45 2.21 -21.30
CA LYS A 340 31.04 2.44 -21.66
C LYS A 340 30.49 1.32 -22.54
N ALA A 341 31.26 0.85 -23.51
CA ALA A 341 30.90 -0.26 -24.37
C ALA A 341 30.71 -1.55 -23.56
N LEU A 342 31.64 -1.89 -22.66
CA LEU A 342 31.55 -3.08 -21.79
C LEU A 342 30.35 -3.00 -20.84
N VAL A 343 30.11 -1.85 -20.20
CA VAL A 343 28.92 -1.63 -19.35
C VAL A 343 27.64 -1.85 -20.13
N LYS A 344 27.58 -1.34 -21.37
CA LYS A 344 26.43 -1.51 -22.26
C LYS A 344 26.27 -2.96 -22.72
N LEU A 345 27.35 -3.62 -23.14
CA LEU A 345 27.32 -5.00 -23.64
C LEU A 345 26.86 -6.01 -22.60
N PHE A 346 27.26 -5.81 -21.35
CA PHE A 346 26.90 -6.68 -20.23
C PHE A 346 25.66 -6.21 -19.46
N HIS A 347 24.96 -5.18 -19.94
CA HIS A 347 23.77 -4.60 -19.29
C HIS A 347 23.98 -4.28 -17.80
N VAL A 348 25.15 -3.73 -17.44
CA VAL A 348 25.53 -3.49 -16.04
C VAL A 348 24.70 -2.34 -15.47
N ALA A 349 23.68 -2.68 -14.67
CA ALA A 349 22.79 -1.74 -14.02
C ALA A 349 23.18 -1.42 -12.56
N ALA A 350 23.96 -2.29 -11.92
CA ALA A 350 24.40 -2.18 -10.54
C ALA A 350 25.82 -2.73 -10.35
N ILE A 351 26.50 -2.30 -9.28
CA ILE A 351 27.80 -2.82 -8.87
C ILE A 351 27.76 -3.28 -7.40
N PRO A 352 28.52 -4.31 -6.99
CA PRO A 352 29.44 -5.09 -7.80
C PRO A 352 28.73 -6.02 -8.80
N THR A 353 29.24 -6.10 -10.04
CA THR A 353 28.83 -7.11 -11.04
C THR A 353 30.06 -7.88 -11.50
N LEU A 354 29.99 -9.21 -11.53
CA LEU A 354 31.07 -10.08 -11.99
C LEU A 354 30.53 -11.02 -13.07
N VAL A 355 31.03 -10.88 -14.29
CA VAL A 355 30.69 -11.77 -15.41
C VAL A 355 31.83 -12.77 -15.60
N LEU A 356 31.51 -14.06 -15.61
CA LEU A 356 32.47 -15.13 -15.86
C LEU A 356 32.40 -15.53 -17.33
N THR A 357 33.52 -15.45 -18.03
CA THR A 357 33.67 -15.89 -19.42
C THR A 357 34.67 -17.03 -19.53
N ASP A 358 34.69 -17.72 -20.67
CA ASP A 358 35.79 -18.62 -21.02
C ASP A 358 36.94 -17.86 -21.73
N ALA A 359 37.97 -18.60 -22.17
CA ALA A 359 39.12 -18.07 -22.91
C ALA A 359 38.75 -17.40 -24.25
N THR A 360 37.59 -17.75 -24.83
CA THR A 360 37.10 -17.22 -26.10
C THR A 360 36.27 -15.95 -25.92
N GLY A 361 35.99 -15.56 -24.68
CA GLY A 361 35.10 -14.46 -24.34
C GLY A 361 33.63 -14.85 -24.29
N ALA A 362 33.29 -16.13 -24.44
CA ALA A 362 31.91 -16.60 -24.31
C ALA A 362 31.47 -16.57 -22.84
N VAL A 363 30.30 -16.00 -22.58
CA VAL A 363 29.79 -15.86 -21.21
C VAL A 363 29.34 -17.21 -20.67
N LYS A 364 29.99 -17.65 -19.58
CA LYS A 364 29.59 -18.83 -18.82
C LYS A 364 28.46 -18.51 -17.86
N THR A 365 28.56 -17.38 -17.16
CA THR A 365 27.46 -16.85 -16.32
C THR A 365 27.65 -15.36 -16.03
N PRO A 366 26.60 -14.54 -16.10
CA PRO A 366 26.61 -13.16 -15.63
C PRO A 366 26.49 -13.05 -14.10
N LEU A 367 26.17 -14.15 -13.39
CA LEU A 367 25.92 -14.18 -11.94
C LEU A 367 27.18 -14.57 -11.15
N GLY A 368 28.36 -14.10 -11.57
CA GLY A 368 29.65 -14.48 -10.99
C GLY A 368 29.77 -14.13 -9.50
N VAL A 369 29.15 -13.03 -9.04
CA VAL A 369 29.13 -12.67 -7.61
C VAL A 369 28.50 -13.78 -6.78
N GLN A 370 27.38 -14.36 -7.26
CA GLN A 370 26.69 -15.44 -6.57
C GLN A 370 27.52 -16.73 -6.59
N VAL A 371 28.23 -17.02 -7.68
CA VAL A 371 29.17 -18.16 -7.77
C VAL A 371 30.26 -18.06 -6.71
N VAL A 372 30.88 -16.88 -6.59
CA VAL A 372 31.97 -16.64 -5.61
C VAL A 372 31.48 -16.78 -4.18
N LEU A 373 30.27 -16.32 -3.89
CA LEU A 373 29.68 -16.45 -2.55
C LEU A 373 29.23 -17.89 -2.23
N GLY A 374 28.80 -18.65 -3.25
CA GLY A 374 28.36 -20.04 -3.10
C GLY A 374 29.51 -21.06 -3.00
N ASP A 375 30.65 -20.78 -3.65
CA ASP A 375 31.87 -21.61 -3.61
C ASP A 375 33.10 -20.74 -3.26
N PRO A 376 33.23 -20.27 -2.01
CA PRO A 376 34.29 -19.35 -1.62
C PRO A 376 35.70 -19.95 -1.69
N THR A 377 35.80 -21.29 -1.67
CA THR A 377 37.07 -22.02 -1.78
C THR A 377 37.40 -22.45 -3.21
N GLY A 378 36.48 -22.31 -4.15
CA GLY A 378 36.67 -22.74 -5.55
C GLY A 378 36.79 -24.25 -5.70
N ALA A 379 36.16 -25.03 -4.81
CA ALA A 379 36.24 -26.49 -4.82
C ALA A 379 35.69 -27.09 -6.12
N SER A 380 34.76 -26.38 -6.76
CA SER A 380 34.15 -26.79 -8.02
C SER A 380 34.72 -26.04 -9.23
N PHE A 381 35.76 -25.21 -9.07
CA PHE A 381 36.40 -24.50 -10.18
C PHE A 381 36.90 -25.50 -11.24
N PRO A 382 36.67 -25.29 -12.55
CA PRO A 382 36.15 -24.09 -13.24
C PRO A 382 34.62 -24.06 -13.45
N TRP A 383 33.85 -24.68 -12.56
CA TRP A 383 32.39 -24.76 -12.57
C TRP A 383 31.85 -25.36 -13.87
N LEU A 384 32.28 -26.60 -14.15
CA LEU A 384 31.80 -27.42 -15.26
C LEU A 384 30.75 -28.42 -14.75
N PRO A 385 29.86 -28.95 -15.62
CA PRO A 385 28.95 -30.03 -15.24
C PRO A 385 29.70 -31.17 -14.55
N PRO A 386 29.21 -31.71 -13.41
CA PRO A 386 27.84 -31.60 -12.89
C PRO A 386 27.55 -30.39 -11.97
N TYR A 387 28.44 -29.39 -11.88
CA TYR A 387 28.16 -28.18 -11.08
C TYR A 387 27.01 -27.37 -11.69
N GLU A 388 25.96 -27.11 -10.92
CA GLU A 388 24.84 -26.25 -11.31
C GLU A 388 25.18 -24.78 -11.04
N LEU A 389 25.21 -23.98 -12.11
CA LEU A 389 25.41 -22.54 -11.98
C LEU A 389 24.20 -21.89 -11.32
N PRO A 390 24.41 -20.84 -10.50
CA PRO A 390 23.32 -20.14 -9.86
C PRO A 390 22.39 -19.53 -10.90
N ILE A 391 21.09 -19.63 -10.62
CA ILE A 391 20.01 -18.97 -11.33
C ILE A 391 19.20 -18.17 -10.33
N GLU A 392 18.66 -17.04 -10.76
CA GLU A 392 17.68 -16.32 -9.95
C GLU A 392 16.37 -17.14 -9.88
N ARG A 393 15.77 -17.20 -8.70
CA ARG A 393 14.51 -17.91 -8.46
C ARG A 393 13.39 -16.90 -8.30
N LEU A 394 12.17 -17.29 -8.64
CA LEU A 394 10.99 -16.46 -8.41
C LEU A 394 10.66 -16.47 -6.91
N SER A 395 10.48 -15.29 -6.33
CA SER A 395 9.89 -15.18 -4.99
C SER A 395 8.41 -15.60 -4.99
N ASP A 396 7.88 -15.94 -3.82
CA ASP A 396 6.45 -16.27 -3.65
C ASP A 396 5.53 -15.15 -4.16
N THR A 397 5.96 -13.89 -4.00
CA THR A 397 5.21 -12.72 -4.45
C THR A 397 5.19 -12.64 -5.98
N GLU A 398 6.35 -12.81 -6.62
CA GLU A 398 6.45 -12.79 -8.09
C GLU A 398 5.69 -13.96 -8.71
N ALA A 399 5.80 -15.17 -8.14
CA ALA A 399 5.04 -16.33 -8.57
C ALA A 399 3.53 -16.10 -8.48
N THR A 400 3.06 -15.50 -7.37
CA THR A 400 1.66 -15.16 -7.18
C THR A 400 1.17 -14.12 -8.20
N VAL A 401 1.96 -13.07 -8.45
CA VAL A 401 1.65 -12.04 -9.45
C VAL A 401 1.58 -12.65 -10.85
N LEU A 402 2.49 -13.56 -11.17
CA LEU A 402 2.50 -14.30 -12.43
C LEU A 402 1.24 -15.16 -12.60
N ASP A 403 0.83 -15.88 -11.56
CA ASP A 403 -0.41 -16.68 -11.57
C ASP A 403 -1.65 -15.81 -11.79
N PHE A 404 -1.68 -14.62 -11.18
CA PHE A 404 -2.73 -13.65 -11.46
C PHE A 404 -2.69 -13.15 -12.90
N ALA A 405 -1.51 -12.86 -13.46
CA ALA A 405 -1.36 -12.42 -14.84
C ALA A 405 -1.87 -13.48 -15.83
N ILE A 406 -1.51 -14.75 -15.63
CA ILE A 406 -1.97 -15.89 -16.44
C ILE A 406 -3.51 -15.96 -16.39
N LYS A 407 -4.10 -16.00 -15.18
CA LYS A 407 -5.55 -16.09 -14.99
C LYS A 407 -6.31 -14.91 -15.60
N GLN A 408 -5.83 -13.68 -15.38
CA GLN A 408 -6.51 -12.48 -15.88
C GLN A 408 -6.39 -12.33 -17.40
N THR A 409 -5.26 -12.72 -17.99
CA THR A 409 -5.09 -12.71 -19.45
C THR A 409 -5.95 -13.77 -20.11
N GLY A 410 -6.00 -14.99 -19.58
CA GLY A 410 -6.91 -16.05 -20.06
C GLY A 410 -8.38 -15.64 -19.99
N LEU A 411 -8.83 -15.10 -18.85
CA LEU A 411 -10.21 -14.61 -18.70
C LEU A 411 -10.53 -13.46 -19.66
N ALA A 412 -9.57 -12.56 -19.90
CA ALA A 412 -9.74 -11.48 -20.85
C ALA A 412 -9.84 -12.02 -22.30
N ALA A 413 -9.00 -13.00 -22.66
CA ALA A 413 -9.03 -13.61 -23.98
C ALA A 413 -10.40 -14.25 -24.28
N LEU A 414 -10.95 -15.01 -23.35
CA LEU A 414 -12.30 -15.59 -23.47
C LEU A 414 -13.37 -14.50 -23.68
N LYS A 415 -13.37 -13.45 -22.86
CA LYS A 415 -14.31 -12.31 -23.02
C LYS A 415 -14.16 -11.57 -24.35
N HIS A 416 -12.98 -11.60 -24.94
CA HIS A 416 -12.72 -10.99 -26.25
C HIS A 416 -13.20 -11.91 -27.38
N ASN A 417 -13.01 -13.23 -27.25
CA ASN A 417 -13.52 -14.22 -28.19
C ASN A 417 -15.06 -14.28 -28.19
N ASP A 418 -15.70 -14.34 -27.01
CA ASP A 418 -17.17 -14.30 -26.84
C ASP A 418 -17.79 -13.05 -27.48
N ALA A 419 -17.04 -11.95 -27.47
CA ALA A 419 -17.45 -10.67 -28.05
C ALA A 419 -17.09 -10.52 -29.53
N GLY A 420 -16.57 -11.56 -30.19
CA GLY A 420 -16.17 -11.56 -31.61
C GLY A 420 -14.96 -10.68 -31.93
N ARG A 421 -14.14 -10.34 -30.93
CA ARG A 421 -12.97 -9.43 -31.05
C ARG A 421 -11.62 -10.14 -31.03
N LEU A 422 -11.61 -11.46 -30.86
CA LEU A 422 -10.43 -12.32 -30.85
C LEU A 422 -10.78 -13.58 -31.63
N ALA A 423 -10.03 -13.88 -32.68
CA ALA A 423 -10.27 -15.04 -33.52
C ALA A 423 -9.85 -16.34 -32.78
N THR A 424 -10.36 -17.49 -33.24
CA THR A 424 -10.15 -18.78 -32.56
C THR A 424 -8.68 -19.22 -32.60
N ASP A 425 -7.97 -18.93 -33.69
CA ASP A 425 -6.54 -19.12 -33.85
C ASP A 425 -5.73 -18.25 -32.87
N GLU A 426 -6.11 -16.99 -32.71
CA GLU A 426 -5.50 -16.11 -31.71
C GLU A 426 -5.73 -16.62 -30.28
N LEU A 427 -6.92 -17.15 -29.99
CA LEU A 427 -7.22 -17.73 -28.68
C LEU A 427 -6.33 -18.95 -28.38
N VAL A 428 -6.08 -19.80 -29.38
CA VAL A 428 -5.15 -20.93 -29.27
C VAL A 428 -3.71 -20.42 -29.05
N ALA A 429 -3.31 -19.36 -29.72
CA ALA A 429 -1.99 -18.74 -29.51
C ALA A 429 -1.84 -18.18 -28.08
N VAL A 430 -2.88 -17.55 -27.53
CA VAL A 430 -2.91 -17.09 -26.13
C VAL A 430 -2.80 -18.28 -25.18
N GLN A 431 -3.60 -19.34 -25.39
CA GLN A 431 -3.53 -20.55 -24.55
C GLN A 431 -2.13 -21.17 -24.57
N THR A 432 -1.52 -21.29 -25.75
CA THR A 432 -0.17 -21.82 -25.92
C THR A 432 0.85 -20.99 -25.15
N LEU A 433 0.76 -19.65 -25.24
CA LEU A 433 1.64 -18.76 -24.48
C LEU A 433 1.45 -18.91 -22.97
N LEU A 434 0.21 -18.98 -22.49
CA LEU A 434 -0.08 -19.17 -21.05
C LEU A 434 0.53 -20.47 -20.53
N GLN A 435 0.41 -21.57 -21.29
CA GLN A 435 1.01 -22.84 -20.94
C GLN A 435 2.54 -22.80 -20.93
N SER A 436 3.14 -22.14 -21.93
CA SER A 436 4.60 -21.97 -21.97
C SER A 436 5.12 -21.17 -20.78
N VAL A 437 4.45 -20.07 -20.43
CA VAL A 437 4.81 -19.27 -19.24
C VAL A 437 4.73 -20.09 -17.96
N GLU A 438 3.65 -20.86 -17.78
CA GLU A 438 3.48 -21.72 -16.59
C GLU A 438 4.56 -22.81 -16.53
N ASN A 439 4.85 -23.45 -17.65
CA ASN A 439 5.87 -24.51 -17.73
C ASN A 439 7.28 -23.98 -17.46
N THR A 440 7.64 -22.81 -18.00
CA THR A 440 8.94 -22.17 -17.79
C THR A 440 9.08 -21.65 -16.35
N ALA A 441 7.99 -21.16 -15.74
CA ALA A 441 8.02 -20.65 -14.38
C ALA A 441 8.08 -21.75 -13.31
N LYS A 442 7.51 -22.94 -13.57
CA LYS A 442 7.45 -24.05 -12.60
C LYS A 442 8.81 -24.42 -11.98
N PRO A 443 9.89 -24.71 -12.74
CA PRO A 443 11.18 -25.05 -12.15
C PRO A 443 11.80 -23.87 -11.36
N LEU A 444 11.49 -22.63 -11.73
CA LEU A 444 12.01 -21.44 -11.05
C LEU A 444 11.39 -21.21 -9.66
N ARG A 445 10.29 -21.89 -9.33
CA ARG A 445 9.62 -21.84 -8.01
C ARG A 445 10.14 -22.87 -7.02
N GLU A 446 10.75 -23.96 -7.51
CA GLU A 446 11.19 -25.04 -6.65
C GLU A 446 12.40 -24.58 -5.83
N MET A 447 12.24 -24.37 -4.52
CA MET A 447 13.40 -24.25 -3.65
C MET A 447 14.19 -25.55 -3.72
N PRO A 448 15.54 -25.51 -3.87
CA PRO A 448 16.32 -26.73 -3.70
C PRO A 448 15.96 -27.32 -2.32
N PRO A 449 15.88 -28.66 -2.18
CA PRO A 449 15.68 -29.25 -0.87
C PRO A 449 16.77 -28.67 0.02
N HIS A 450 16.35 -27.96 1.08
CA HIS A 450 17.30 -27.55 2.10
C HIS A 450 18.10 -28.80 2.44
N ARG A 451 19.44 -28.77 2.27
CA ARG A 451 20.28 -29.65 3.08
C ARG A 451 19.76 -29.42 4.48
N VAL A 452 19.18 -30.46 5.08
CA VAL A 452 18.79 -30.44 6.48
C VAL A 452 20.03 -29.96 7.20
N ALA A 453 20.07 -28.68 7.55
CA ALA A 453 21.15 -28.17 8.35
C ALA A 453 21.13 -29.04 9.60
N ASP A 454 22.30 -29.48 10.05
CA ASP A 454 22.42 -30.16 11.34
C ASP A 454 21.57 -29.40 12.36
N PRO A 455 20.80 -30.11 13.20
CA PRO A 455 19.81 -29.50 14.09
C PRO A 455 20.42 -28.30 14.79
N TRP A 456 19.84 -27.11 14.55
CA TRP A 456 20.40 -25.86 15.03
C TRP A 456 20.55 -25.91 16.55
N THR A 457 21.79 -25.97 17.03
CA THR A 457 22.10 -25.71 18.43
C THR A 457 22.40 -24.22 18.57
N LEU A 458 21.58 -23.55 19.38
CA LEU A 458 21.69 -22.13 19.71
C LEU A 458 22.86 -21.92 20.69
N THR A 459 24.09 -22.15 20.20
CA THR A 459 25.33 -22.12 21.00
C THR A 459 26.27 -20.98 20.62
N GLU A 460 26.04 -20.27 19.51
CA GLU A 460 26.82 -19.07 19.20
C GLU A 460 26.34 -17.86 20.01
N GLN A 461 27.21 -17.36 20.88
CA GLN A 461 27.05 -16.04 21.45
C GLN A 461 27.43 -15.00 20.40
N VAL A 462 26.44 -14.27 19.90
CA VAL A 462 26.67 -13.11 19.04
C VAL A 462 27.17 -11.98 19.93
N PRO A 463 28.33 -11.35 19.64
CA PRO A 463 28.76 -10.17 20.37
C PRO A 463 27.74 -9.05 20.09
N VAL A 464 27.12 -8.55 21.16
CA VAL A 464 26.26 -7.37 21.08
C VAL A 464 27.15 -6.20 20.64
N LEU A 465 26.96 -5.74 19.41
CA LEU A 465 27.57 -4.49 18.97
C LEU A 465 27.01 -3.37 19.85
N PRO A 466 27.87 -2.52 20.43
CA PRO A 466 27.39 -1.41 21.26
C PRO A 466 26.50 -0.51 20.40
N PHE A 467 25.28 -0.25 20.88
CA PHE A 467 24.41 0.76 20.26
C PHE A 467 25.14 2.11 20.25
N GLU A 468 25.00 2.88 19.17
CA GLU A 468 25.51 4.25 19.13
C GLU A 468 25.00 5.04 20.35
N HIS A 469 25.88 5.83 20.97
CA HIS A 469 25.61 6.68 22.15
C HIS A 469 25.51 5.99 23.51
N LEU A 470 25.99 4.76 23.65
CA LEU A 470 26.06 4.08 24.96
C LEU A 470 26.98 4.82 25.96
N GLU A 471 27.92 5.64 25.50
CA GLU A 471 28.72 6.54 26.36
C GLU A 471 27.88 7.57 27.14
N HIS A 472 26.62 7.82 26.75
CA HIS A 472 25.72 8.69 27.50
C HIS A 472 25.15 8.04 28.77
N PHE A 473 25.29 6.71 28.93
CA PHE A 473 24.90 5.96 30.12
C PHE A 473 26.10 5.70 31.06
N GLN A 474 27.07 6.62 31.10
CA GLN A 474 28.15 6.59 32.10
C GLN A 474 27.67 7.14 33.45
N THR A 475 26.87 6.36 34.16
CA THR A 475 26.76 6.51 35.62
C THR A 475 26.84 5.13 36.26
N THR A 476 27.70 5.01 37.27
CA THR A 476 28.05 3.78 37.98
C THR A 476 26.94 3.25 38.90
N ASP A 477 25.81 3.94 38.96
CA ASP A 477 24.74 3.68 39.91
C ASP A 477 23.37 3.81 39.23
N VAL A 478 22.64 2.69 39.21
CA VAL A 478 21.32 2.56 38.57
C VAL A 478 20.22 3.16 39.45
N ASP A 479 20.50 3.35 40.75
CA ASP A 479 19.52 3.83 41.73
C ASP A 479 19.09 5.28 41.48
N GLY A 480 19.92 6.08 40.79
CA GLY A 480 19.57 7.45 40.38
C GLY A 480 18.47 7.53 39.32
N TYR A 481 18.16 6.42 38.63
CA TYR A 481 17.07 6.32 37.64
C TYR A 481 15.82 5.64 38.21
N ALA A 482 15.87 5.12 39.45
CA ALA A 482 14.69 4.62 40.12
C ALA A 482 13.78 5.82 40.40
N GLY A 483 12.59 5.83 39.79
CA GLY A 483 11.54 6.77 40.19
C GLY A 483 11.22 6.61 41.68
N ASN A 484 10.43 7.54 42.22
CA ASN A 484 10.02 7.47 43.63
C ASN A 484 9.45 6.07 43.95
N VAL A 485 9.95 5.46 45.04
CA VAL A 485 9.44 4.18 45.55
C VAL A 485 7.97 4.38 45.90
N ALA A 486 7.07 3.87 45.05
CA ALA A 486 5.66 3.77 45.38
C ALA A 486 5.47 2.50 46.20
N ASP A 487 4.92 2.64 47.41
CA ASP A 487 4.53 1.48 48.21
C ASP A 487 3.48 0.69 47.42
N ALA A 488 3.85 -0.53 47.01
CA ALA A 488 2.94 -1.42 46.31
C ALA A 488 1.79 -1.80 47.24
N THR A 489 0.63 -1.14 47.08
CA THR A 489 -0.58 -1.53 47.80
C THR A 489 -1.01 -2.90 47.30
N VAL A 490 -1.00 -3.93 48.15
CA VAL A 490 -1.55 -5.24 47.80
C VAL A 490 -3.06 -5.05 47.54
N PRO A 491 -3.52 -5.17 46.30
CA PRO A 491 -4.92 -4.92 45.98
C PRO A 491 -5.77 -6.07 46.51
N VAL A 492 -6.79 -5.74 47.30
CA VAL A 492 -7.81 -6.69 47.71
C VAL A 492 -8.65 -7.01 46.48
N LEU A 493 -8.56 -8.25 46.01
CA LEU A 493 -9.30 -8.70 44.84
C LEU A 493 -10.78 -8.85 45.16
N THR A 494 -11.62 -8.13 44.43
CA THR A 494 -13.06 -8.39 44.39
C THR A 494 -13.28 -9.79 43.81
N SER A 495 -14.09 -10.61 44.46
CA SER A 495 -14.30 -12.00 44.01
C SER A 495 -15.10 -12.02 42.71
N MET A 496 -14.58 -12.71 41.70
CA MET A 496 -15.33 -12.91 40.44
C MET A 496 -16.62 -13.72 40.66
N LEU A 497 -16.73 -14.44 41.77
CA LEU A 497 -17.93 -15.17 42.18
C LEU A 497 -19.06 -14.25 42.68
N ASP A 498 -18.77 -12.97 42.93
CA ASP A 498 -19.78 -11.99 43.34
C ASP A 498 -20.65 -11.57 42.15
N ILE A 499 -20.24 -11.90 40.92
CA ILE A 499 -21.06 -11.73 39.72
C ILE A 499 -22.01 -12.94 39.64
N PRO A 500 -23.35 -12.74 39.61
CA PRO A 500 -24.31 -13.82 39.58
C PRO A 500 -24.17 -14.65 38.30
N HIS A 501 -24.32 -15.98 38.41
CA HIS A 501 -24.27 -16.88 37.25
C HIS A 501 -25.48 -16.77 36.32
N HIS A 502 -26.60 -16.26 36.82
CA HIS A 502 -27.83 -16.03 36.06
C HIS A 502 -28.59 -14.86 36.70
N VAL A 503 -29.15 -13.97 35.88
CA VAL A 503 -30.09 -12.94 36.32
C VAL A 503 -31.53 -13.23 35.85
N SER A 504 -32.49 -13.12 36.75
CA SER A 504 -33.92 -13.37 36.54
C SER A 504 -34.77 -12.09 36.62
N THR A 505 -34.22 -11.04 37.24
CA THR A 505 -34.86 -9.72 37.34
C THR A 505 -33.94 -8.59 36.84
N LEU A 506 -34.52 -7.44 36.49
CA LEU A 506 -33.77 -6.26 36.08
C LEU A 506 -32.86 -5.72 37.19
N ALA A 507 -33.29 -5.84 38.45
CA ALA A 507 -32.50 -5.47 39.63
C ALA A 507 -31.25 -6.36 39.81
N GLU A 508 -31.39 -7.67 39.52
CA GLU A 508 -30.25 -8.59 39.49
C GLU A 508 -29.29 -8.26 38.34
N ALA A 509 -29.81 -7.89 37.15
CA ALA A 509 -28.98 -7.43 36.04
C ALA A 509 -28.20 -6.15 36.37
N ALA A 510 -28.84 -5.17 37.00
CA ALA A 510 -28.19 -3.95 37.47
C ALA A 510 -27.08 -4.25 38.49
N THR A 511 -27.34 -5.19 39.40
CA THR A 511 -26.36 -5.63 40.40
C THR A 511 -25.18 -6.39 39.76
N ALA A 512 -25.43 -7.24 38.77
CA ALA A 512 -24.40 -7.92 37.99
C ALA A 512 -23.48 -6.93 37.25
N LEU A 513 -24.06 -5.88 36.63
CA LEU A 513 -23.30 -4.81 35.98
C LEU A 513 -22.37 -4.08 36.97
N ARG A 514 -22.87 -3.74 38.16
CA ARG A 514 -22.08 -3.09 39.21
C ARG A 514 -20.93 -3.95 39.71
N HIS A 515 -21.18 -5.22 40.03
CA HIS A 515 -20.13 -6.13 40.49
C HIS A 515 -19.08 -6.39 39.41
N CYS A 516 -19.51 -6.56 38.16
CA CYS A 516 -18.57 -6.71 37.04
C CYS A 516 -17.68 -5.49 36.88
N GLU A 517 -18.22 -4.28 36.95
CA GLU A 517 -17.41 -3.06 36.85
C GLU A 517 -16.40 -2.95 38.01
N GLN A 518 -16.81 -3.27 39.24
CA GLN A 518 -15.92 -3.28 40.41
C GLN A 518 -14.78 -4.29 40.27
N VAL A 519 -15.07 -5.49 39.77
CA VAL A 519 -14.05 -6.51 39.46
C VAL A 519 -13.10 -6.00 38.38
N CYS A 520 -13.62 -5.45 37.28
CA CYS A 520 -12.79 -4.89 36.20
C CYS A 520 -11.90 -3.74 36.70
N GLN A 521 -12.41 -2.84 37.54
CA GLN A 521 -11.63 -1.74 38.12
C GLN A 521 -10.49 -2.26 39.02
N SER A 522 -10.76 -3.28 39.85
CA SER A 522 -9.73 -3.92 40.69
C SER A 522 -8.62 -4.57 39.84
N LEU A 523 -9.01 -5.28 38.76
CA LEU A 523 -8.06 -5.88 37.82
C LEU A 523 -7.26 -4.83 37.04
N MET A 524 -7.89 -3.74 36.61
CA MET A 524 -7.21 -2.66 35.89
C MET A 524 -6.23 -1.90 36.79
N HIS A 525 -6.56 -1.68 38.07
CA HIS A 525 -5.61 -1.10 39.04
C HIS A 525 -4.39 -2.00 39.21
N ARG A 526 -4.59 -3.32 39.34
CA ARG A 526 -3.50 -4.31 39.38
C ARG A 526 -2.63 -4.30 38.12
N ALA A 527 -3.26 -4.13 36.97
CA ALA A 527 -2.58 -4.12 35.69
C ALA A 527 -1.69 -2.88 35.51
N ALA A 528 -2.03 -1.77 36.18
CA ALA A 528 -1.21 -0.56 36.22
C ALA A 528 0.11 -0.79 36.99
N ASP A 529 0.04 -1.49 38.14
CA ASP A 529 1.18 -1.75 39.03
C ASP A 529 2.02 -2.98 38.62
N GLY A 530 1.55 -3.77 37.66
CA GLY A 530 2.17 -5.01 37.21
C GLY A 530 3.25 -4.85 36.12
N SER A 531 4.13 -5.84 36.00
CA SER A 531 5.02 -6.00 34.83
C SER A 531 4.23 -6.17 33.53
N SER A 532 4.85 -5.92 32.38
CA SER A 532 4.21 -6.03 31.05
C SER A 532 3.51 -7.39 30.83
N SER A 533 4.15 -8.50 31.21
CA SER A 533 3.56 -9.83 31.10
C SER A 533 2.35 -10.04 32.02
N SER A 534 2.42 -9.51 33.26
CA SER A 534 1.30 -9.60 34.21
C SER A 534 0.11 -8.73 33.80
N ARG A 535 0.37 -7.57 33.19
CA ARG A 535 -0.65 -6.65 32.66
C ARG A 535 -1.48 -7.32 31.58
N VAL A 536 -0.83 -7.98 30.62
CA VAL A 536 -1.53 -8.67 29.52
C VAL A 536 -2.42 -9.80 30.06
N ALA A 537 -1.93 -10.59 31.02
CA ALA A 537 -2.75 -11.63 31.65
C ALA A 537 -4.00 -11.07 32.33
N LEU A 538 -3.86 -9.97 33.09
CA LEU A 538 -5.00 -9.30 33.73
C LEU A 538 -5.98 -8.70 32.71
N HIS A 539 -5.48 -8.18 31.59
CA HIS A 539 -6.35 -7.73 30.50
C HIS A 539 -7.14 -8.88 29.88
N TYR A 540 -6.55 -10.08 29.74
CA TYR A 540 -7.28 -11.28 29.31
C TYR A 540 -8.39 -11.66 30.31
N GLU A 541 -8.14 -11.55 31.61
CA GLU A 541 -9.17 -11.78 32.64
C GLU A 541 -10.32 -10.77 32.50
N VAL A 542 -10.01 -9.48 32.32
CA VAL A 542 -11.03 -8.44 32.09
C VAL A 542 -11.84 -8.73 30.83
N ILE A 543 -11.18 -9.12 29.72
CA ILE A 543 -11.85 -9.52 28.47
C ILE A 543 -12.81 -10.67 28.75
N HIS A 544 -12.38 -11.70 29.49
CA HIS A 544 -13.20 -12.87 29.79
C HIS A 544 -14.40 -12.53 30.67
N VAL A 545 -14.21 -11.75 31.75
CA VAL A 545 -15.28 -11.35 32.68
C VAL A 545 -16.36 -10.55 31.95
N ILE A 546 -15.98 -9.55 31.14
CA ILE A 546 -16.94 -8.72 30.39
C ILE A 546 -17.66 -9.55 29.31
N THR A 547 -16.93 -10.43 28.61
CA THR A 547 -17.54 -11.30 27.59
C THR A 547 -18.57 -12.24 28.22
N THR A 548 -18.25 -12.84 29.36
CA THR A 548 -19.15 -13.74 30.10
C THR A 548 -20.40 -13.00 30.57
N LEU A 549 -20.24 -11.78 31.10
CA LEU A 549 -21.39 -10.96 31.50
C LEU A 549 -22.34 -10.70 30.32
N PHE A 550 -21.82 -10.21 29.19
CA PHE A 550 -22.64 -9.78 28.06
C PHE A 550 -23.20 -10.91 27.20
N VAL A 551 -22.53 -12.06 27.14
CA VAL A 551 -22.91 -13.16 26.24
C VAL A 551 -23.64 -14.29 26.99
N GLU A 552 -23.33 -14.52 28.27
CA GLU A 552 -23.83 -15.69 29.02
C GLU A 552 -24.75 -15.31 30.19
N ILE A 553 -24.36 -14.34 31.02
CA ILE A 553 -25.10 -14.01 32.25
C ILE A 553 -26.32 -13.15 31.96
N LEU A 554 -26.15 -12.07 31.19
CA LEU A 554 -27.22 -11.14 30.87
C LEU A 554 -28.05 -11.64 29.68
N PRO A 555 -29.39 -11.70 29.79
CA PRO A 555 -30.23 -12.20 28.71
C PRO A 555 -30.18 -11.26 27.51
N VAL A 556 -30.02 -11.82 26.31
CA VAL A 556 -30.10 -11.02 25.06
C VAL A 556 -31.53 -10.48 24.89
N PRO A 557 -31.71 -9.17 24.62
CA PRO A 557 -33.02 -8.57 24.42
C PRO A 557 -33.82 -9.25 23.31
N ARG A 558 -35.13 -9.42 23.50
CA ARG A 558 -36.07 -9.95 22.51
C ARG A 558 -36.92 -8.83 21.91
N PRO A 559 -37.39 -8.98 20.66
CA PRO A 559 -38.26 -7.99 20.01
C PRO A 559 -39.68 -7.91 20.59
N SER A 560 -39.99 -8.64 21.66
CA SER A 560 -41.31 -8.68 22.31
C SER A 560 -41.55 -7.46 23.21
N GLU A 561 -42.82 -7.13 23.43
CA GLU A 561 -43.23 -6.17 24.47
C GLU A 561 -43.07 -6.76 25.88
N ALA A 562 -43.17 -8.08 26.03
CA ALA A 562 -42.95 -8.81 27.28
C ALA A 562 -41.47 -9.18 27.51
N ASP A 563 -40.54 -8.37 27.00
CA ASP A 563 -39.10 -8.63 27.12
C ASP A 563 -38.58 -8.34 28.54
N PHE A 564 -37.56 -9.10 28.96
CA PHE A 564 -36.90 -8.96 30.25
C PHE A 564 -36.47 -7.52 30.57
N TRP A 565 -35.94 -6.80 29.57
CA TRP A 565 -35.39 -5.46 29.76
C TRP A 565 -36.43 -4.34 29.78
N ARG A 566 -37.71 -4.66 29.54
CA ARG A 566 -38.84 -3.72 29.55
C ARG A 566 -39.62 -3.71 30.87
N GLY A 567 -39.09 -4.33 31.92
CA GLY A 567 -39.66 -4.24 33.26
C GLY A 567 -39.67 -2.81 33.80
N GLU A 568 -40.38 -2.60 34.90
CA GLU A 568 -40.40 -1.32 35.63
C GLU A 568 -38.98 -0.95 36.09
N ILE A 569 -38.56 0.28 35.77
CA ILE A 569 -37.25 0.83 36.14
C ILE A 569 -37.41 2.30 36.55
N THR A 570 -36.69 2.73 37.57
CA THR A 570 -36.60 4.16 37.94
C THR A 570 -35.60 4.89 37.06
N GLN A 571 -35.71 6.21 36.95
CA GLN A 571 -34.78 7.03 36.17
C GLN A 571 -33.33 6.83 36.63
N VAL A 572 -33.13 6.76 37.94
CA VAL A 572 -31.81 6.58 38.57
C VAL A 572 -31.20 5.24 38.19
N GLU A 573 -31.96 4.16 38.27
CA GLU A 573 -31.49 2.82 37.89
C GLU A 573 -31.24 2.71 36.39
N GLN A 574 -32.07 3.35 35.57
CA GLN A 574 -31.88 3.39 34.12
C GLN A 574 -30.55 4.06 33.76
N VAL A 575 -30.27 5.23 34.35
CA VAL A 575 -29.01 5.94 34.14
C VAL A 575 -27.83 5.13 34.64
N ASP A 576 -27.91 4.55 35.84
CA ASP A 576 -26.84 3.70 36.39
C ASP A 576 -26.54 2.54 35.43
N CYS A 577 -27.55 1.78 34.98
CA CYS A 577 -27.35 0.67 34.04
C CYS A 577 -26.71 1.12 32.72
N LEU A 578 -27.17 2.24 32.13
CA LEU A 578 -26.60 2.79 30.90
C LEU A 578 -25.13 3.22 31.09
N THR A 579 -24.82 3.87 32.21
CA THR A 579 -23.45 4.28 32.56
C THR A 579 -22.54 3.06 32.77
N ARG A 580 -22.99 2.03 33.50
CA ARG A 580 -22.19 0.80 33.71
C ARG A 580 -21.93 0.07 32.39
N LEU A 581 -22.95 -0.08 31.53
CA LEU A 581 -22.78 -0.66 30.20
C LEU A 581 -21.74 0.12 29.38
N HIS A 582 -21.84 1.45 29.38
CA HIS A 582 -20.87 2.31 28.68
C HIS A 582 -19.45 2.12 29.21
N ASN A 583 -19.26 2.18 30.53
CA ASN A 583 -17.94 2.03 31.16
C ASN A 583 -17.34 0.66 30.88
N LEU A 584 -18.12 -0.41 30.99
CA LEU A 584 -17.66 -1.77 30.69
C LEU A 584 -17.26 -1.93 29.21
N VAL A 585 -18.04 -1.37 28.27
CA VAL A 585 -17.68 -1.40 26.83
C VAL A 585 -16.41 -0.58 26.57
N LEU A 586 -16.23 0.56 27.24
CA LEU A 586 -15.01 1.37 27.15
C LEU A 586 -13.80 0.59 27.68
N THR A 587 -13.91 0.01 28.88
CA THR A 587 -12.87 -0.85 29.46
C THR A 587 -12.55 -2.02 28.53
N PHE A 588 -13.56 -2.67 27.97
CA PHE A 588 -13.39 -3.76 27.00
C PHE A 588 -12.59 -3.32 25.78
N GLY A 589 -12.94 -2.17 25.19
CA GLY A 589 -12.21 -1.60 24.05
C GLY A 589 -10.75 -1.28 24.38
N LEU A 590 -10.48 -0.76 25.58
CA LEU A 590 -9.13 -0.43 26.06
C LEU A 590 -8.28 -1.69 26.25
N VAL A 591 -8.78 -2.71 26.95
CA VAL A 591 -8.00 -3.94 27.20
C VAL A 591 -7.71 -4.70 25.91
N TRP A 592 -8.60 -4.63 24.91
CA TRP A 592 -8.35 -5.22 23.59
C TRP A 592 -7.21 -4.53 22.82
N GLN A 593 -6.83 -3.29 23.13
CA GLN A 593 -5.65 -2.65 22.54
C GLN A 593 -4.34 -3.32 22.94
N SER A 594 -4.34 -4.12 24.02
CA SER A 594 -3.16 -4.87 24.45
C SER A 594 -2.96 -6.19 23.69
N ILE A 595 -3.89 -6.57 22.81
CA ILE A 595 -3.84 -7.80 22.05
C ILE A 595 -3.41 -7.50 20.60
N ASP A 596 -2.11 -7.64 20.30
CA ASP A 596 -1.55 -7.28 18.99
C ASP A 596 -2.08 -8.12 17.83
N ARG A 597 -2.36 -9.41 18.07
CA ARG A 597 -2.72 -10.38 17.02
C ARG A 597 -3.87 -11.31 17.46
N PRO A 598 -5.10 -10.79 17.61
CA PRO A 598 -6.24 -11.64 17.92
C PRO A 598 -6.48 -12.63 16.78
N SER A 599 -6.81 -13.87 17.13
CA SER A 599 -7.29 -14.85 16.16
C SER A 599 -8.66 -14.42 15.58
N ARG A 600 -9.05 -15.02 14.45
CA ARG A 600 -10.37 -14.74 13.84
C ARG A 600 -11.54 -15.06 14.76
N HIS A 601 -11.42 -16.11 15.59
CA HIS A 601 -12.44 -16.45 16.58
C HIS A 601 -12.48 -15.49 17.78
N MET A 602 -11.32 -14.98 18.21
CA MET A 602 -11.24 -13.96 19.25
C MET A 602 -11.89 -12.66 18.80
N ASP A 603 -11.62 -12.26 17.55
CA ASP A 603 -12.23 -11.07 16.96
C ASP A 603 -13.75 -11.22 16.78
N ALA A 604 -14.21 -12.41 16.38
CA ALA A 604 -15.64 -12.73 16.32
C ALA A 604 -16.32 -12.69 17.70
N THR A 605 -15.65 -13.21 18.73
CA THR A 605 -16.17 -13.20 20.12
C THR A 605 -16.23 -11.79 20.70
N ARG A 606 -15.15 -11.00 20.52
CA ARG A 606 -15.13 -9.57 20.85
C ARG A 606 -16.30 -8.84 20.22
N SER A 607 -16.49 -9.04 18.92
CA SER A 607 -17.57 -8.40 18.17
C SER A 607 -18.95 -8.83 18.68
N LEU A 608 -19.14 -10.11 19.02
CA LEU A 608 -20.40 -10.60 19.58
C LEU A 608 -20.73 -9.94 20.93
N ALA A 609 -19.76 -9.84 21.84
CA ALA A 609 -19.95 -9.21 23.15
C ALA A 609 -20.35 -7.74 23.01
N SER A 610 -19.66 -6.97 22.17
CA SER A 610 -20.00 -5.57 21.89
C SER A 610 -21.40 -5.42 21.29
N MET A 611 -21.83 -6.36 20.45
CA MET A 611 -23.17 -6.34 19.86
C MET A 611 -24.27 -6.70 20.86
N CYS A 612 -24.00 -7.59 21.82
CA CYS A 612 -24.92 -7.86 22.93
C CYS A 612 -25.08 -6.62 23.81
N ALA A 613 -23.96 -5.98 24.17
CA ALA A 613 -23.99 -4.72 24.93
C ALA A 613 -24.76 -3.61 24.19
N LEU A 614 -24.58 -3.47 22.88
CA LEU A 614 -25.34 -2.52 22.07
C LEU A 614 -26.84 -2.81 22.09
N ALA A 615 -27.24 -4.09 22.00
CA ALA A 615 -28.65 -4.47 22.09
C ALA A 615 -29.24 -4.14 23.47
N MET A 616 -28.52 -4.45 24.55
CA MET A 616 -28.90 -4.15 25.93
C MET A 616 -29.02 -2.63 26.15
N TYR A 617 -28.06 -1.86 25.64
CA TYR A 617 -28.08 -0.41 25.70
C TYR A 617 -29.27 0.18 24.93
N ASP A 618 -29.55 -0.30 23.72
CA ASP A 618 -30.70 0.16 22.92
C ASP A 618 -32.04 -0.13 23.60
N VAL A 619 -32.23 -1.32 24.17
CA VAL A 619 -33.50 -1.65 24.86
C VAL A 619 -33.68 -0.87 26.16
N LEU A 620 -32.61 -0.70 26.95
CA LEU A 620 -32.65 0.10 28.19
C LEU A 620 -32.88 1.57 27.90
N LEU A 621 -32.24 2.12 26.86
CA LEU A 621 -32.46 3.51 26.45
C LEU A 621 -33.90 3.75 26.00
N ARG A 622 -34.57 2.73 25.45
CA ARG A 622 -35.97 2.82 25.02
C ARG A 622 -36.97 2.55 26.14
N ASN A 623 -36.56 1.92 27.22
CA ASN A 623 -37.45 1.66 28.35
C ASN A 623 -37.76 2.99 29.05
N LEU A 624 -39.03 3.38 29.15
CA LEU A 624 -39.41 4.65 29.77
C LEU A 624 -39.48 4.44 31.28
N ALA A 625 -38.65 5.17 32.02
CA ALA A 625 -38.67 5.11 33.48
C ALA A 625 -40.06 5.49 34.04
N VAL A 626 -40.48 4.80 35.10
CA VAL A 626 -41.84 4.88 35.67
C VAL A 626 -42.07 6.22 36.39
N ASP A 627 -41.01 6.79 36.97
CA ASP A 627 -41.00 8.05 37.69
C ASP A 627 -40.82 9.25 36.74
N ALA A 628 -39.65 9.37 36.10
CA ALA A 628 -39.30 10.50 35.24
C ALA A 628 -38.50 10.00 34.02
N PRO A 629 -39.09 9.93 32.83
CA PRO A 629 -38.41 9.40 31.66
C PRO A 629 -37.26 10.33 31.21
N LEU A 630 -36.14 9.75 30.80
CA LEU A 630 -35.02 10.52 30.23
C LEU A 630 -35.44 11.19 28.92
N ALA A 631 -35.03 12.44 28.72
CA ALA A 631 -35.29 13.19 27.48
C ALA A 631 -34.82 12.43 26.23
N MET A 632 -33.66 11.77 26.31
CA MET A 632 -33.15 10.92 25.23
C MET A 632 -34.05 9.70 24.99
N SER A 633 -34.54 9.03 26.04
CA SER A 633 -35.45 7.89 25.92
C SER A 633 -36.76 8.27 25.25
N VAL A 634 -37.34 9.42 25.63
CA VAL A 634 -38.55 9.97 25.00
C VAL A 634 -38.32 10.28 23.52
N LEU A 635 -37.17 10.86 23.16
CA LEU A 635 -36.84 11.14 21.77
C LEU A 635 -36.63 9.85 20.98
N VAL A 636 -35.85 8.90 21.49
CA VAL A 636 -35.57 7.62 20.82
C VAL A 636 -36.86 6.80 20.61
N ALA A 637 -37.81 6.88 21.55
CA ALA A 637 -39.14 6.27 21.41
C ALA A 637 -39.95 6.85 20.23
N LYS A 638 -39.67 8.07 19.75
CA LYS A 638 -40.36 8.71 18.60
C LYS A 638 -39.88 8.22 17.22
N GLY A 639 -39.16 7.10 17.16
CA GLY A 639 -38.78 6.44 15.91
C GLY A 639 -37.31 6.60 15.49
N TYR A 640 -36.43 7.02 16.40
CA TYR A 640 -34.99 7.01 16.16
C TYR A 640 -34.38 5.65 16.52
N VAL A 641 -33.41 5.20 15.73
CA VAL A 641 -32.71 3.92 15.93
C VAL A 641 -31.21 4.13 15.91
N LEU A 642 -30.48 3.44 16.79
CA LEU A 642 -29.01 3.45 16.74
C LEU A 642 -28.54 2.81 15.44
N ALA A 643 -27.51 3.37 14.80
CA ALA A 643 -27.02 2.79 13.56
C ALA A 643 -26.57 1.33 13.74
N HIS A 644 -27.02 0.49 12.82
CA HIS A 644 -26.68 -0.92 12.73
C HIS A 644 -25.89 -1.21 11.45
N SER A 645 -25.26 -0.17 10.89
CA SER A 645 -24.33 -0.26 9.77
C SER A 645 -23.00 0.36 10.17
N PHE A 646 -21.92 -0.33 9.82
CA PHE A 646 -20.58 -0.05 10.31
C PHE A 646 -19.56 -0.07 9.16
N CYS A 647 -18.40 0.55 9.40
CA CYS A 647 -17.24 0.59 8.50
C CYS A 647 -17.44 1.44 7.22
N GLN A 648 -16.33 1.64 6.48
CA GLN A 648 -16.26 2.50 5.28
C GLN A 648 -17.30 2.18 4.19
N ASN A 649 -17.72 0.91 4.14
CA ASN A 649 -18.66 0.39 3.15
C ASN A 649 -20.11 0.30 3.66
N SER A 650 -20.41 0.88 4.84
CA SER A 650 -21.74 0.82 5.48
C SER A 650 -22.28 -0.61 5.57
N ARG A 651 -21.42 -1.57 5.97
CA ARG A 651 -21.80 -2.98 6.08
C ARG A 651 -22.87 -3.12 7.14
N THR A 652 -23.93 -3.85 6.82
CA THR A 652 -25.01 -4.08 7.79
C THR A 652 -24.52 -4.99 8.91
N LEU A 653 -25.12 -4.86 10.09
CA LEU A 653 -24.87 -5.76 11.21
C LEU A 653 -25.03 -7.24 10.79
N GLU A 654 -26.03 -7.53 9.96
CA GLU A 654 -26.30 -8.86 9.43
C GLU A 654 -25.12 -9.40 8.60
N ASP A 655 -24.56 -8.58 7.71
CA ASP A 655 -23.41 -8.96 6.89
C ASP A 655 -22.16 -9.19 7.76
N THR A 656 -21.95 -8.36 8.77
CA THR A 656 -20.83 -8.50 9.71
C THR A 656 -20.97 -9.77 10.55
N MET A 657 -22.15 -10.04 11.10
CA MET A 657 -22.40 -11.22 11.95
C MET A 657 -22.41 -12.53 11.15
N ARG A 658 -22.79 -12.49 9.86
CA ARG A 658 -22.72 -13.66 8.97
C ARG A 658 -21.29 -14.17 8.80
N ALA A 659 -20.30 -13.28 8.85
CA ALA A 659 -18.89 -13.61 8.65
C ALA A 659 -18.16 -14.09 9.93
N MET A 660 -18.80 -14.01 11.10
CA MET A 660 -18.22 -14.40 12.40
C MET A 660 -17.92 -15.90 12.48
N GLU A 661 -16.68 -16.25 12.81
CA GLU A 661 -16.28 -17.61 13.19
C GLU A 661 -16.37 -17.77 14.71
N LEU A 662 -17.47 -18.31 15.19
CA LEU A 662 -17.69 -18.61 16.61
C LEU A 662 -17.38 -20.08 16.85
N VAL A 663 -16.47 -20.36 17.79
CA VAL A 663 -16.06 -21.73 18.14
C VAL A 663 -17.06 -22.38 19.09
N GLN A 664 -17.67 -21.60 19.98
CA GLN A 664 -18.65 -22.10 20.95
C GLN A 664 -20.07 -22.14 20.34
N PRO A 665 -20.76 -23.29 20.36
CA PRO A 665 -22.11 -23.41 19.78
C PRO A 665 -23.15 -22.47 20.41
N SER A 666 -23.07 -22.24 21.73
CA SER A 666 -23.95 -21.32 22.48
C SER A 666 -23.88 -19.90 21.90
N PHE A 667 -22.70 -19.44 21.50
CA PHE A 667 -22.50 -18.11 20.93
C PHE A 667 -23.18 -17.97 19.57
N GLY A 668 -23.30 -19.06 18.80
CA GLY A 668 -24.08 -19.09 17.57
C GLY A 668 -25.58 -18.82 17.80
N VAL A 669 -26.13 -19.31 18.91
CA VAL A 669 -27.52 -19.05 19.33
C VAL A 669 -27.70 -17.60 19.77
N VAL A 670 -26.77 -17.10 20.60
CA VAL A 670 -26.74 -15.70 21.07
C VAL A 670 -26.69 -14.73 19.89
N ARG A 671 -25.82 -14.99 18.89
CA ARG A 671 -25.78 -14.24 17.62
C ARG A 671 -27.14 -14.21 16.94
N GLY A 672 -27.84 -15.35 16.89
CA GLY A 672 -29.19 -15.44 16.33
C GLY A 672 -30.20 -14.54 17.06
N HIS A 673 -30.16 -14.53 18.40
CA HIS A 673 -31.02 -13.65 19.21
C HIS A 673 -30.74 -12.17 18.97
N VAL A 674 -29.47 -11.76 18.93
CA VAL A 674 -29.07 -10.38 18.65
C VAL A 674 -29.56 -9.95 17.25
N LEU A 675 -29.40 -10.81 16.25
CA LEU A 675 -29.92 -10.55 14.90
C LEU A 675 -31.44 -10.42 14.89
N ALA A 676 -32.16 -11.29 15.60
CA ALA A 676 -33.62 -11.23 15.70
C ALA A 676 -34.09 -9.93 16.38
N TYR A 677 -33.38 -9.46 17.42
CA TYR A 677 -33.66 -8.18 18.07
C TYR A 677 -33.59 -7.01 17.08
N PHE A 678 -32.45 -6.85 16.39
CA PHE A 678 -32.27 -5.73 15.45
C PHE A 678 -33.12 -5.87 14.19
N ALA A 679 -33.40 -7.08 13.71
CA ALA A 679 -34.30 -7.31 12.59
C ALA A 679 -35.74 -6.90 12.93
N GLY A 680 -36.23 -7.21 14.14
CA GLY A 680 -37.54 -6.78 14.62
C GLY A 680 -37.69 -5.26 14.76
N ARG A 681 -36.58 -4.52 14.82
CA ARG A 681 -36.54 -3.05 14.94
C ARG A 681 -36.36 -2.32 13.61
N ARG A 682 -36.16 -3.01 12.48
CA ARG A 682 -36.18 -2.42 11.13
C ARG A 682 -37.62 -2.04 10.75
N VAL A 683 -38.19 -1.04 11.42
CA VAL A 683 -39.49 -0.45 11.07
C VAL A 683 -39.32 0.36 9.79
N LYS A 684 -40.30 0.29 8.87
CA LYS A 684 -40.30 0.99 7.57
C LYS A 684 -40.10 2.52 7.65
N ASN A 685 -40.14 3.13 8.85
CA ASN A 685 -40.00 4.58 9.09
C ASN A 685 -38.97 4.93 10.19
N ALA A 686 -38.04 4.03 10.52
CA ALA A 686 -37.04 4.30 11.55
C ALA A 686 -35.92 5.22 11.04
N THR A 687 -35.58 6.26 11.80
CA THR A 687 -34.52 7.21 11.44
C THR A 687 -33.21 6.83 12.16
N PRO A 688 -32.15 6.37 11.45
CA PRO A 688 -30.90 6.01 12.08
C PRO A 688 -30.16 7.25 12.61
N VAL A 689 -29.62 7.15 13.83
CA VAL A 689 -28.78 8.17 14.48
C VAL A 689 -27.37 7.60 14.59
N PHE A 690 -26.37 8.47 14.37
CA PHE A 690 -24.95 8.18 14.37
C PHE A 690 -24.51 7.24 13.22
N GLU A 691 -24.30 7.76 12.01
CA GLU A 691 -23.74 6.96 10.89
C GLU A 691 -22.23 6.70 11.11
N PHE A 692 -21.85 5.48 11.49
CA PHE A 692 -20.45 5.10 11.74
C PHE A 692 -19.74 4.62 10.47
N ARG A 693 -19.47 5.54 9.54
CA ARG A 693 -18.76 5.23 8.29
C ARG A 693 -17.26 4.99 8.49
N MET A 694 -16.64 5.54 9.53
CA MET A 694 -15.22 5.34 9.89
C MET A 694 -14.24 5.25 8.69
N PRO A 695 -14.24 6.21 7.74
CA PRO A 695 -13.30 6.22 6.61
C PRO A 695 -11.85 6.32 7.09
N ASP A 696 -11.54 7.19 8.05
CA ASP A 696 -10.14 7.43 8.47
C ASP A 696 -10.07 7.75 9.97
N GLU A 697 -10.48 6.80 10.83
CA GLU A 697 -10.45 6.91 12.31
C GLU A 697 -11.26 8.06 12.94
N LYS A 698 -11.93 8.88 12.13
CA LYS A 698 -12.80 9.98 12.56
C LYS A 698 -14.27 9.57 12.52
N VAL A 699 -15.03 10.00 13.53
CA VAL A 699 -16.49 9.93 13.53
C VAL A 699 -17.02 11.09 12.68
N GLU A 700 -17.52 10.78 11.48
CA GLU A 700 -18.13 11.77 10.60
C GLU A 700 -19.61 11.95 10.92
N VAL A 701 -20.04 13.18 11.17
CA VAL A 701 -21.46 13.53 11.27
C VAL A 701 -21.79 14.46 10.11
N LYS A 702 -22.64 14.01 9.18
CA LYS A 702 -23.08 14.87 8.07
C LYS A 702 -23.88 16.04 8.62
N LYS A 703 -23.63 17.23 8.08
CA LYS A 703 -24.27 18.50 8.46
C LYS A 703 -25.81 18.44 8.52
N TYR A 704 -26.44 17.70 7.60
CA TYR A 704 -27.88 17.51 7.54
C TYR A 704 -28.33 16.08 7.87
N SER A 705 -27.54 15.35 8.68
CA SER A 705 -27.91 14.01 9.11
C SER A 705 -29.03 14.04 10.15
N ALA A 706 -29.75 12.92 10.22
CA ALA A 706 -30.66 12.63 11.32
C ALA A 706 -30.01 12.76 12.70
N THR A 707 -28.71 12.52 12.82
CA THR A 707 -27.92 12.72 14.03
C THR A 707 -27.94 14.19 14.48
N ILE A 708 -27.65 15.13 13.59
CA ILE A 708 -27.70 16.56 13.92
C ILE A 708 -29.12 16.98 14.27
N THR A 709 -30.12 16.51 13.54
CA THR A 709 -31.53 16.78 13.87
C THR A 709 -31.92 16.22 15.25
N PHE A 710 -31.42 15.03 15.60
CA PHE A 710 -31.64 14.42 16.91
C PHE A 710 -30.99 15.25 18.03
N LEU A 711 -29.71 15.64 17.86
CA LEU A 711 -28.99 16.46 18.83
C LEU A 711 -29.64 17.83 19.02
N ARG A 712 -30.04 18.50 17.93
CA ARG A 712 -30.78 19.77 18.00
C ARG A 712 -32.07 19.62 18.80
N LYS A 713 -32.89 18.60 18.52
CA LYS A 713 -34.12 18.34 19.28
C LYS A 713 -33.85 18.05 20.75
N LEU A 714 -32.76 17.36 21.07
CA LEU A 714 -32.34 17.11 22.44
C LEU A 714 -31.99 18.42 23.16
N MET A 715 -31.26 19.32 22.50
CA MET A 715 -30.93 20.64 23.03
C MET A 715 -32.18 21.51 23.24
N GLU A 716 -33.14 21.46 22.30
CA GLU A 716 -34.45 22.12 22.44
C GLU A 716 -35.22 21.60 23.67
N VAL A 717 -35.20 20.30 23.94
CA VAL A 717 -35.83 19.71 25.13
C VAL A 717 -35.20 20.20 26.43
N TYR A 718 -33.89 20.42 26.45
CA TYR A 718 -33.18 20.98 27.61
C TYR A 718 -33.17 22.52 27.66
N ALA A 719 -33.88 23.19 26.76
CA ALA A 719 -33.87 24.64 26.60
C ALA A 719 -32.44 25.21 26.50
N TYR A 720 -31.52 24.48 25.87
CA TYR A 720 -30.14 24.92 25.67
C TYR A 720 -30.08 25.84 24.43
N PRO A 721 -29.76 27.13 24.59
CA PRO A 721 -29.67 28.06 23.48
C PRO A 721 -28.43 27.74 22.62
N LEU A 722 -28.64 27.46 21.32
CA LEU A 722 -27.54 27.29 20.35
C LEU A 722 -26.92 28.63 19.94
N ILE A 723 -27.73 29.68 19.96
CA ILE A 723 -27.36 31.06 19.64
C ILE A 723 -27.90 31.90 20.79
N ASP A 724 -27.07 32.78 21.35
CA ASP A 724 -27.54 33.75 22.35
C ASP A 724 -28.59 34.66 21.69
N MET A 725 -29.77 34.76 22.28
CA MET A 725 -30.84 35.62 21.79
C MET A 725 -30.43 37.10 21.73
N ASN A 726 -29.38 37.48 22.44
CA ASN A 726 -28.83 38.83 22.47
C ASN A 726 -27.60 39.02 21.56
N ASP A 727 -27.19 38.00 20.80
CA ASP A 727 -26.07 38.12 19.87
C ASP A 727 -26.45 39.04 18.70
N GLN A 728 -25.70 40.12 18.53
CA GLN A 728 -25.93 41.11 17.48
C GLN A 728 -25.46 40.63 16.10
N ASN A 729 -24.61 39.59 16.05
CA ASN A 729 -24.13 38.95 14.82
C ASN A 729 -24.21 37.43 14.99
N PRO A 730 -25.41 36.83 14.93
CA PRO A 730 -25.52 35.39 15.03
C PRO A 730 -24.72 34.71 13.91
N PRO A 731 -24.01 33.59 14.21
CA PRO A 731 -23.30 32.82 13.21
C PRO A 731 -24.26 32.44 12.07
N SER A 732 -23.75 32.46 10.84
CA SER A 732 -24.55 32.04 9.68
C SER A 732 -25.00 30.58 9.85
N GLU A 733 -26.06 30.11 9.16
CA GLU A 733 -26.43 28.66 9.13
C GLU A 733 -25.27 27.71 8.74
N MET A 734 -24.12 28.27 8.32
CA MET A 734 -22.89 27.57 8.01
C MET A 734 -21.92 27.34 9.17
N GLU A 735 -21.95 28.19 10.19
CA GLU A 735 -21.12 28.12 11.41
C GLU A 735 -21.92 27.45 12.54
#